data_AF-A0A9E1P0U7-F1
#
_entry.id   AF-A0A9E1P0U7-F1
#
_cell.length_a   1.000
_cell.length_b   1.000
_cell.length_c   1.000
_cell.angle_alpha   90.00
_cell.angle_beta   90.00
_cell.angle_gamma   90.00
#
_symmetry.space_group_name_H-M   'P 1'
#
loop_
_entity.id
_entity.type
_entity.pdbx_description
1 polymer ?
#
loop_
_entity_poly.entity_id
_entity_poly.type
_entity_poly.pdbx_seq_one_letter_code
_entity_poly.pdbx_strand_id
1 'polypeptide(L)'
;MNKLAYKHRTLFLSLMLCTLAGCFQAQLNGPVEGAQITVSKLNDSSVVYVQSNTSTQESVIAIRGWQAWNDFTNLIKLLLLGVATDKLVEPEADQLFLVTAFSGTDKDWDMDGVPNQNGIAVSGEWHALVPGSNINDPTIKVSALTEALYLWIAPALGALSNAEVMDNLNSIAGELVGDVDDNGIIDYVDVLKWSRILNDDFHAGLPTLNNIAYSIRTNGDLTQRSALSQALIGLPAPTPPSAEEHFADNLADAVLSASCLECHVEGGVADLGGARLIFESEAGPGQNAANSAAFEDFLSSVENAEALILSKIRGVGHGGGNVFSSFTDQYRDIEIFLDLLAGGSGTGSSGSLSQFWYGVSQAGATKTLRRAATIFAGRSPTEAEYEMARSGNLGLRDALMGLLDGPGFHEFLIRGANDRLHTDGFLYNLPIQVSNVDSAGFYPVGANKFYLPNPPTEDQQDARFFWENQWRFGVIRAPLELIAHVVENNLPYTETLTANYTMVNWQMSEIMRSGVDFGSAQDPLIFKPGQNRGQIIQDDNYSDVYSQEGGLQVISHSGFIDYPHAGILNTLAWLNRYPTTETNRNRARSRWTYRHFLGVDIERTAQRTTDPEALADTDNPTLNNPACTVCHIIMDPVAGAYQNYGNDGIWRDSWGGMDSLPDTYKYPEWFDESAVPSPYQEGDTWFRGVLKPGFGDAVAPSSDNSLQWLAQKIAQDPRFATAVVAFWWPAIIGEAVMLAPQSTTNPDYDQLLRKFDAQQASIAALAADFAQGNYQLRELLVEIALSPWFRSERVDPSIVETRSVELAGLGTSRLLTAEELEAKTHAILGQRWGEWTEPRGYWNLYTGVYTGLANRFRLYYGGIDSVGIKQRSRQMNALMANVTERQALESSCAAVVLDFLLPQNNRRFFSEVDRYTTPLSEARKSFNTSGPDYASRTVRTMNMTATGGRKKLRINFENDGWDEATQQDRNLYIDSVVILRGGNRIAKIEGEDFPEQEGFAQATGVDEQGNTWETGDIRHEPVDDECQEVGWAVYGTGWVEFDIVLPQSGQYVIKTKAWGSRLADNVPARMGVAVNGIDTAAGTAGSEMIKRQIQLLYHQMLGDELPTNHAEIEAVYQLLLERWQERRLEANNTGAWTWPEEDCSFPRELSELEWQNVGNDPEQMINSWNSVMYYFLTHFDYLHE
;
A
#
# COMPACT_ATOMS: atom_id res chain seq x y z
N MET A 1 -3.42 55.32 -30.27
CA MET A 1 -2.73 54.04 -30.50
C MET A 1 -2.36 53.27 -29.21
N ASN A 2 -2.71 53.71 -27.99
CA ASN A 2 -2.23 53.10 -26.73
C ASN A 2 -3.35 52.74 -25.72
N LYS A 3 -4.36 51.94 -26.10
CA LYS A 3 -5.21 51.22 -25.11
C LYS A 3 -5.31 49.72 -25.43
N LEU A 4 -5.49 49.34 -26.70
CA LEU A 4 -5.40 47.92 -27.14
C LEU A 4 -4.00 47.31 -26.93
N ALA A 5 -2.93 48.07 -27.16
CA ALA A 5 -1.55 47.62 -26.96
C ALA A 5 -1.17 47.43 -25.48
N TYR A 6 -1.94 48.02 -24.55
CA TYR A 6 -1.77 47.84 -23.11
C TYR A 6 -2.58 46.64 -22.61
N LYS A 7 -3.84 46.47 -23.03
CA LYS A 7 -4.65 45.26 -22.72
C LYS A 7 -3.97 43.95 -23.20
N HIS A 8 -3.39 43.93 -24.40
CA HIS A 8 -2.63 42.76 -24.88
C HIS A 8 -1.30 42.53 -24.16
N ARG A 9 -0.69 43.57 -23.56
CA ARG A 9 0.53 43.43 -22.74
C ARG A 9 0.24 42.90 -21.35
N THR A 10 -0.92 43.20 -20.77
CA THR A 10 -1.35 42.63 -19.47
C THR A 10 -1.56 41.13 -19.55
N LEU A 11 -2.20 40.65 -20.64
CA LEU A 11 -2.34 39.22 -20.92
C LEU A 11 -0.95 38.55 -21.04
N PHE A 12 -0.01 39.19 -21.74
CA PHE A 12 1.33 38.65 -21.96
C PHE A 12 2.24 38.68 -20.70
N LEU A 13 2.07 39.65 -19.80
CA LEU A 13 2.85 39.74 -18.56
C LEU A 13 2.30 38.85 -17.44
N SER A 14 0.97 38.71 -17.32
CA SER A 14 0.35 37.75 -16.39
C SER A 14 0.66 36.31 -16.79
N LEU A 15 0.75 36.03 -18.11
CA LEU A 15 1.21 34.74 -18.62
C LEU A 15 2.68 34.42 -18.29
N MET A 16 3.56 35.42 -18.13
CA MET A 16 4.99 35.18 -17.96
C MET A 16 5.39 34.66 -16.57
N LEU A 17 4.60 34.91 -15.52
CA LEU A 17 4.76 34.26 -14.20
C LEU A 17 3.95 32.96 -14.07
N CYS A 18 2.80 32.85 -14.76
CA CYS A 18 1.88 31.72 -14.64
C CYS A 18 2.13 30.61 -15.68
N THR A 19 3.33 30.44 -16.25
CA THR A 19 3.56 29.45 -17.33
C THR A 19 3.37 27.98 -16.92
N LEU A 20 3.13 27.65 -15.64
CA LEU A 20 2.92 26.26 -15.21
C LEU A 20 1.87 26.02 -14.09
N ALA A 21 1.19 27.04 -13.57
CA ALA A 21 0.18 26.86 -12.53
C ALA A 21 -0.64 28.15 -12.45
N GLY A 22 -1.96 28.08 -12.57
CA GLY A 22 -2.78 29.30 -12.66
C GLY A 22 -2.85 30.07 -11.34
N CYS A 23 -3.41 31.27 -11.42
CA CYS A 23 -3.14 32.30 -10.43
C CYS A 23 -4.43 32.98 -9.96
N PHE A 24 -4.57 33.24 -8.66
CA PHE A 24 -5.49 34.27 -8.13
C PHE A 24 -4.65 35.48 -7.73
N GLN A 25 -5.19 36.68 -7.86
CA GLN A 25 -4.53 37.87 -7.33
C GLN A 25 -5.34 38.51 -6.21
N ALA A 26 -4.72 38.67 -5.04
CA ALA A 26 -5.28 39.34 -3.87
C ALA A 26 -5.16 40.86 -4.02
N GLN A 27 -6.28 41.58 -3.90
CA GLN A 27 -6.32 43.03 -4.09
C GLN A 27 -7.29 43.72 -3.12
N LEU A 28 -6.91 44.88 -2.57
CA LEU A 28 -7.83 45.79 -1.89
C LEU A 28 -7.87 47.12 -2.65
N ASN A 29 -7.15 48.13 -2.16
CA ASN A 29 -6.87 49.34 -2.95
C ASN A 29 -5.73 49.06 -3.94
N GLY A 30 -4.67 48.42 -3.45
CA GLY A 30 -3.55 47.89 -4.22
C GLY A 30 -3.45 46.36 -4.15
N PRO A 31 -2.44 45.76 -4.81
CA PRO A 31 -2.14 44.34 -4.66
C PRO A 31 -1.67 44.06 -3.23
N VAL A 32 -2.14 42.96 -2.65
CA VAL A 32 -1.76 42.54 -1.29
C VAL A 32 -0.71 41.45 -1.39
N GLU A 33 0.55 41.78 -1.11
CA GLU A 33 1.63 40.79 -1.14
C GLU A 33 1.68 39.95 0.13
N GLY A 34 2.13 38.68 0.00
CA GLY A 34 2.28 37.78 1.14
C GLY A 34 0.96 37.41 1.83
N ALA A 35 -0.19 37.75 1.24
CA ALA A 35 -1.49 37.24 1.64
C ALA A 35 -1.54 35.73 1.41
N GLN A 36 -2.19 35.02 2.32
CA GLN A 36 -2.55 33.61 2.14
C GLN A 36 -3.87 33.54 1.40
N ILE A 37 -3.93 32.67 0.39
CA ILE A 37 -5.14 32.32 -0.34
C ILE A 37 -5.47 30.85 -0.06
N THR A 38 -6.71 30.61 0.33
CA THR A 38 -7.30 29.27 0.44
C THR A 38 -8.45 29.12 -0.54
N VAL A 39 -8.58 27.96 -1.17
CA VAL A 39 -9.69 27.64 -2.08
C VAL A 39 -10.43 26.43 -1.53
N SER A 40 -11.74 26.56 -1.32
CA SER A 40 -12.63 25.50 -0.90
C SER A 40 -13.87 25.42 -1.79
N LYS A 41 -14.60 24.30 -1.78
CA LYS A 41 -15.90 24.24 -2.46
C LYS A 41 -16.89 25.05 -1.62
N LEU A 42 -17.86 25.72 -2.21
CA LEU A 42 -18.83 26.53 -1.45
C LEU A 42 -19.62 25.66 -0.46
N ASN A 43 -20.11 24.51 -0.92
CA ASN A 43 -20.82 23.51 -0.12
C ASN A 43 -19.90 22.63 0.75
N ASP A 44 -18.58 22.78 0.61
CA ASP A 44 -17.58 22.09 1.42
C ASP A 44 -16.41 23.04 1.66
N SER A 45 -16.68 24.08 2.45
CA SER A 45 -15.73 25.16 2.76
C SER A 45 -14.55 24.70 3.64
N SER A 46 -14.65 23.46 4.12
CA SER A 46 -13.72 22.80 5.02
C SER A 46 -12.60 22.01 4.30
N VAL A 47 -12.75 21.66 3.01
CA VAL A 47 -11.64 21.21 2.15
C VAL A 47 -10.94 22.41 1.54
N VAL A 48 -9.71 22.67 1.97
CA VAL A 48 -8.82 23.61 1.29
C VAL A 48 -8.09 22.85 0.19
N TYR A 49 -8.59 22.93 -1.05
CA TYR A 49 -7.98 22.34 -2.25
C TYR A 49 -6.64 22.99 -2.60
N VAL A 50 -6.51 24.28 -2.29
CA VAL A 50 -5.29 25.06 -2.52
C VAL A 50 -5.05 25.94 -1.31
N GLN A 51 -3.85 25.87 -0.73
CA GLN A 51 -3.33 26.87 0.18
C GLN A 51 -2.05 27.43 -0.43
N SER A 52 -2.05 28.72 -0.77
CA SER A 52 -0.93 29.37 -1.46
C SER A 52 -0.63 30.73 -0.86
N ASN A 53 0.64 31.13 -0.90
CA ASN A 53 1.04 32.49 -0.55
C ASN A 53 1.14 33.32 -1.83
N THR A 54 0.64 34.54 -1.77
CA THR A 54 0.80 35.49 -2.86
C THR A 54 2.21 36.05 -2.94
N SER A 55 2.66 36.32 -4.16
CA SER A 55 3.99 36.84 -4.47
C SER A 55 4.32 38.12 -3.71
N THR A 56 5.48 38.14 -3.06
CA THR A 56 6.12 39.33 -2.49
C THR A 56 7.16 39.92 -3.42
N GLN A 57 7.51 41.18 -3.21
CA GLN A 57 8.63 41.83 -3.88
C GLN A 57 9.91 40.97 -3.82
N GLU A 58 10.24 40.39 -2.65
CA GLU A 58 11.40 39.52 -2.47
C GLU A 58 11.29 38.27 -3.33
N SER A 59 10.12 37.62 -3.36
CA SER A 59 9.90 36.42 -4.18
C SER A 59 10.03 36.71 -5.68
N VAL A 60 9.51 37.84 -6.16
CA VAL A 60 9.62 38.27 -7.57
C VAL A 60 11.07 38.61 -7.92
N ILE A 61 11.79 39.29 -7.03
CA ILE A 61 13.22 39.57 -7.17
C ILE A 61 14.04 38.28 -7.19
N ALA A 62 13.72 37.30 -6.35
CA ALA A 62 14.41 36.01 -6.31
C ALA A 62 14.27 35.26 -7.65
N ILE A 63 13.10 35.35 -8.29
CA ILE A 63 12.81 34.67 -9.56
C ILE A 63 13.38 35.45 -10.77
N ARG A 64 13.29 36.78 -10.76
CA ARG A 64 13.61 37.63 -11.95
C ARG A 64 14.94 38.36 -11.85
N GLY A 65 15.55 38.39 -10.67
CA GLY A 65 16.77 39.13 -10.39
C GLY A 65 16.49 40.60 -10.06
N TRP A 66 17.35 41.16 -9.22
CA TRP A 66 17.25 42.54 -8.72
C TRP A 66 17.30 43.59 -9.84
N GLN A 67 18.02 43.30 -10.92
CA GLN A 67 18.15 44.20 -12.06
C GLN A 67 16.87 44.28 -12.89
N ALA A 68 16.22 43.15 -13.16
CA ALA A 68 14.94 43.12 -13.87
C ALA A 68 13.85 43.84 -13.07
N TRP A 69 13.81 43.66 -11.74
CA TRP A 69 12.87 44.36 -10.87
C TRP A 69 12.99 45.88 -10.98
N ASN A 70 14.20 46.43 -11.01
CA ASN A 70 14.39 47.87 -11.15
C ASN A 70 13.99 48.41 -12.51
N ASP A 71 14.19 47.62 -13.56
CA ASP A 71 13.85 47.99 -14.93
C ASP A 71 12.32 47.92 -15.20
N PHE A 72 11.55 47.27 -14.32
CA PHE A 72 10.09 47.25 -14.42
C PHE A 72 9.46 48.61 -14.10
N THR A 73 8.47 49.00 -14.91
CA THR A 73 7.59 50.14 -14.61
C THR A 73 6.76 49.88 -13.34
N ASN A 74 6.29 50.93 -12.66
CA ASN A 74 5.47 50.78 -11.45
C ASN A 74 4.22 49.93 -11.68
N LEU A 75 3.56 50.10 -12.83
CA LEU A 75 2.42 49.26 -13.21
C LEU A 75 2.80 47.78 -13.31
N ILE A 76 3.94 47.48 -13.95
CA ILE A 76 4.43 46.09 -14.01
C ILE A 76 4.71 45.57 -12.60
N LYS A 77 5.39 46.35 -11.75
CA LYS A 77 5.66 45.96 -10.37
C LYS A 77 4.37 45.62 -9.62
N LEU A 78 3.35 46.47 -9.70
CA LEU A 78 2.05 46.22 -9.06
C LEU A 78 1.34 44.97 -9.60
N LEU A 79 1.43 44.71 -10.91
CA LEU A 79 0.81 43.52 -11.51
C LEU A 79 1.51 42.20 -11.14
N LEU A 80 2.79 42.24 -10.73
CA LEU A 80 3.52 41.04 -10.32
C LEU A 80 3.39 40.72 -8.82
N LEU A 81 2.82 41.63 -8.02
CA LEU A 81 2.62 41.46 -6.58
C LEU A 81 1.22 40.90 -6.28
N GLY A 82 1.11 40.20 -5.16
CA GLY A 82 -0.17 39.69 -4.69
C GLY A 82 -0.73 38.53 -5.52
N VAL A 83 0.10 37.83 -6.29
CA VAL A 83 -0.30 36.72 -7.17
C VAL A 83 0.03 35.38 -6.52
N ALA A 84 -0.95 34.51 -6.31
CA ALA A 84 -0.73 33.14 -5.86
C ALA A 84 -0.20 32.26 -7.01
N THR A 85 0.81 31.43 -6.75
CA THR A 85 1.59 30.73 -7.79
C THR A 85 1.43 29.20 -7.84
N ASP A 86 0.63 28.60 -6.95
CA ASP A 86 0.39 27.13 -6.90
C ASP A 86 -0.94 26.75 -7.58
N LYS A 87 -1.02 25.65 -8.38
CA LYS A 87 -2.29 25.10 -8.96
C LYS A 87 -2.20 23.60 -9.30
N LEU A 88 -3.29 22.82 -9.48
CA LEU A 88 -4.67 23.11 -9.95
C LEU A 88 -5.74 22.51 -9.01
N VAL A 89 -6.92 23.15 -8.97
CA VAL A 89 -8.18 22.51 -8.59
C VAL A 89 -8.77 21.90 -9.87
N GLU A 90 -9.29 20.67 -9.84
CA GLU A 90 -9.96 20.11 -11.02
C GLU A 90 -11.23 20.94 -11.33
N PRO A 91 -11.39 21.47 -12.57
CA PRO A 91 -12.58 22.23 -12.93
C PRO A 91 -13.84 21.35 -12.89
N GLU A 92 -14.79 21.74 -12.06
CA GLU A 92 -16.12 21.12 -12.00
C GLU A 92 -17.15 22.15 -12.48
N ALA A 93 -17.75 21.92 -13.64
CA ALA A 93 -18.58 22.92 -14.32
C ALA A 93 -19.78 23.40 -13.47
N ASP A 94 -20.37 22.50 -12.68
CA ASP A 94 -21.56 22.76 -11.85
C ASP A 94 -21.21 23.15 -10.40
N GLN A 95 -19.91 23.32 -10.10
CA GLN A 95 -19.42 23.62 -8.76
C GLN A 95 -19.06 25.09 -8.58
N LEU A 96 -19.39 25.65 -7.41
CA LEU A 96 -18.89 26.96 -6.97
C LEU A 96 -17.82 26.78 -5.88
N PHE A 97 -16.77 27.59 -5.94
CA PHE A 97 -15.67 27.57 -4.98
C PHE A 97 -15.62 28.85 -4.17
N LEU A 98 -15.39 28.75 -2.87
CA LEU A 98 -15.06 29.86 -1.99
C LEU A 98 -13.54 30.07 -1.98
N VAL A 99 -13.10 31.23 -2.44
CA VAL A 99 -11.70 31.65 -2.37
C VAL A 99 -11.58 32.69 -1.27
N THR A 100 -10.82 32.36 -0.22
CA THR A 100 -10.58 33.24 0.94
C THR A 100 -9.16 33.77 0.90
N ALA A 101 -9.01 35.08 1.09
CA ALA A 101 -7.72 35.74 1.25
C ALA A 101 -7.63 36.37 2.64
N PHE A 102 -6.47 36.26 3.29
CA PHE A 102 -6.19 36.89 4.58
C PHE A 102 -4.69 37.17 4.76
N SER A 103 -4.37 38.01 5.76
CA SER A 103 -2.99 38.48 6.01
C SER A 103 -2.41 39.31 4.84
N GLY A 104 -1.10 39.52 4.86
CA GLY A 104 -0.36 40.21 3.81
C GLY A 104 -0.28 41.74 3.99
N THR A 105 0.26 42.41 2.98
CA THR A 105 0.52 43.86 2.98
C THR A 105 0.03 44.50 1.68
N ASP A 106 -0.91 45.45 1.79
CA ASP A 106 -1.41 46.26 0.68
C ASP A 106 -0.34 47.27 0.23
N LYS A 107 0.13 47.12 -1.01
CA LYS A 107 1.28 47.83 -1.58
C LYS A 107 0.93 49.07 -2.40
N ASP A 108 -0.34 49.40 -2.58
CA ASP A 108 -0.78 50.64 -3.21
C ASP A 108 -2.04 51.13 -2.47
N TRP A 109 -1.87 51.30 -1.14
CA TRP A 109 -2.99 51.56 -0.24
C TRP A 109 -3.57 52.96 -0.41
N ASP A 110 -2.72 53.90 -0.86
CA ASP A 110 -3.02 55.30 -1.18
C ASP A 110 -3.44 55.51 -2.65
N MET A 111 -3.41 54.46 -3.47
CA MET A 111 -3.91 54.43 -4.85
C MET A 111 -3.19 55.42 -5.77
N ASP A 112 -1.90 55.65 -5.55
CA ASP A 112 -1.10 56.55 -6.38
C ASP A 112 -0.45 55.82 -7.58
N GLY A 113 -0.62 54.50 -7.66
CA GLY A 113 -0.09 53.66 -8.74
C GLY A 113 1.42 53.40 -8.61
N VAL A 114 2.00 53.63 -7.43
CA VAL A 114 3.40 53.39 -7.10
C VAL A 114 3.48 52.37 -5.94
N PRO A 115 4.19 51.24 -6.10
CA PRO A 115 4.38 50.30 -4.98
C PRO A 115 5.00 51.00 -3.78
N ASN A 116 4.29 51.06 -2.65
CA ASN A 116 4.78 51.67 -1.43
C ASN A 116 5.89 50.80 -0.83
N GLN A 117 7.03 51.42 -0.46
CA GLN A 117 8.16 50.71 0.18
C GLN A 117 7.73 50.05 1.50
N ASN A 118 6.94 50.77 2.29
CA ASN A 118 6.28 50.27 3.50
C ASN A 118 4.76 50.30 3.23
N GLY A 119 4.21 49.17 2.77
CA GLY A 119 2.76 49.03 2.61
C GLY A 119 2.04 48.93 3.96
N ILE A 120 0.71 48.75 3.93
CA ILE A 120 -0.08 48.60 5.16
C ILE A 120 -0.52 47.14 5.31
N ALA A 121 -0.29 46.57 6.49
CA ALA A 121 -0.73 45.22 6.84
C ALA A 121 -2.26 45.09 6.78
N VAL A 122 -2.74 43.94 6.30
CA VAL A 122 -4.16 43.61 6.25
C VAL A 122 -4.48 42.64 7.38
N SER A 123 -5.43 43.01 8.24
CA SER A 123 -5.78 42.21 9.44
C SER A 123 -7.07 41.43 9.32
N GLY A 124 -7.93 41.72 8.35
CA GLY A 124 -9.18 41.00 8.10
C GLY A 124 -9.08 40.04 6.91
N GLU A 125 -10.02 39.11 6.84
CA GLU A 125 -10.22 38.21 5.70
C GLU A 125 -11.23 38.80 4.69
N TRP A 126 -11.16 38.33 3.45
CA TRP A 126 -12.10 38.67 2.39
C TRP A 126 -12.20 37.57 1.32
N HIS A 127 -13.31 37.55 0.59
CA HIS A 127 -13.74 36.38 -0.16
C HIS A 127 -14.06 36.64 -1.64
N ALA A 128 -14.10 35.57 -2.42
CA ALA A 128 -14.69 35.52 -3.75
C ALA A 128 -15.38 34.16 -3.97
N LEU A 129 -16.51 34.17 -4.68
CA LEU A 129 -17.14 32.95 -5.17
C LEU A 129 -16.69 32.74 -6.62
N VAL A 130 -16.14 31.58 -6.96
CA VAL A 130 -15.54 31.33 -8.27
C VAL A 130 -16.15 30.09 -8.91
N PRO A 131 -16.76 30.20 -10.11
CA PRO A 131 -17.25 29.04 -10.86
C PRO A 131 -16.13 28.06 -11.18
N GLY A 132 -16.39 26.76 -11.11
CA GLY A 132 -15.38 25.74 -11.40
C GLY A 132 -14.82 25.82 -12.81
N SER A 133 -15.61 26.27 -13.80
CA SER A 133 -15.14 26.59 -15.15
C SER A 133 -14.05 27.67 -15.19
N ASN A 134 -13.98 28.51 -14.16
CA ASN A 134 -13.09 29.66 -14.07
C ASN A 134 -12.06 29.53 -12.93
N ILE A 135 -12.12 28.49 -12.10
CA ILE A 135 -11.23 28.32 -10.93
C ILE A 135 -9.74 28.36 -11.29
N ASN A 136 -9.42 27.96 -12.52
CA ASN A 136 -8.06 27.96 -13.03
C ASN A 136 -7.68 29.20 -13.86
N ASP A 137 -8.59 30.16 -14.06
CA ASP A 137 -8.35 31.40 -14.81
C ASP A 137 -7.35 32.32 -14.07
N PRO A 138 -6.21 32.68 -14.69
CA PRO A 138 -5.17 33.51 -14.06
C PRO A 138 -5.54 34.99 -13.91
N THR A 139 -6.68 35.41 -14.48
CA THR A 139 -7.12 36.81 -14.46
C THR A 139 -8.00 37.17 -13.27
N ILE A 140 -8.45 36.18 -12.49
CA ILE A 140 -9.35 36.37 -11.35
C ILE A 140 -8.70 37.14 -10.20
N LYS A 141 -9.50 38.01 -9.57
CA LYS A 141 -9.16 38.84 -8.42
C LYS A 141 -10.00 38.44 -7.21
N VAL A 142 -9.34 38.27 -6.06
CA VAL A 142 -10.00 38.22 -4.76
C VAL A 142 -9.92 39.64 -4.19
N SER A 143 -11.04 40.37 -4.25
CA SER A 143 -11.05 41.83 -4.08
C SER A 143 -12.07 42.34 -3.06
N ALA A 144 -11.96 43.62 -2.69
CA ALA A 144 -12.98 44.29 -1.88
C ALA A 144 -14.37 44.28 -2.55
N LEU A 145 -14.43 44.16 -3.88
CA LEU A 145 -15.68 44.05 -4.62
C LEU A 145 -16.26 42.64 -4.50
N THR A 146 -15.45 41.59 -4.67
CA THR A 146 -15.93 40.21 -4.53
C THR A 146 -16.39 39.90 -3.10
N GLU A 147 -15.73 40.51 -2.10
CA GLU A 147 -16.18 40.46 -0.70
C GLU A 147 -17.55 41.10 -0.52
N ALA A 148 -17.82 42.22 -1.18
CA ALA A 148 -19.12 42.87 -1.08
C ALA A 148 -20.24 41.96 -1.59
N LEU A 149 -20.04 41.26 -2.72
CA LEU A 149 -21.04 40.32 -3.22
C LEU A 149 -21.14 39.06 -2.36
N TYR A 150 -20.02 38.53 -1.85
CA TYR A 150 -20.04 37.41 -0.92
C TYR A 150 -20.89 37.72 0.32
N LEU A 151 -20.68 38.86 0.98
CA LEU A 151 -21.45 39.27 2.16
C LEU A 151 -22.94 39.49 1.87
N TRP A 152 -23.28 39.86 0.63
CA TRP A 152 -24.67 40.07 0.24
C TRP A 152 -25.43 38.75 0.08
N ILE A 153 -24.78 37.73 -0.48
CA ILE A 153 -25.40 36.42 -0.69
C ILE A 153 -25.23 35.46 0.50
N ALA A 154 -24.23 35.70 1.36
CA ALA A 154 -23.89 34.87 2.52
C ALA A 154 -25.09 34.40 3.36
N PRO A 155 -26.12 35.23 3.66
CA PRO A 155 -27.27 34.79 4.46
C PRO A 155 -28.09 33.66 3.85
N ALA A 156 -27.96 33.41 2.54
CA ALA A 156 -28.74 32.42 1.79
C ALA A 156 -27.89 31.25 1.24
N LEU A 157 -26.56 31.29 1.40
CA LEU A 157 -25.66 30.30 0.79
C LEU A 157 -25.93 28.86 1.24
N GLY A 158 -26.35 28.65 2.50
CA GLY A 158 -26.66 27.31 3.03
C GLY A 158 -27.95 26.70 2.48
N ALA A 159 -28.70 27.46 1.70
CA ALA A 159 -30.07 27.16 1.30
C ALA A 159 -30.30 27.22 -0.22
N LEU A 160 -29.31 27.68 -0.98
CA LEU A 160 -29.39 27.83 -2.44
C LEU A 160 -28.43 26.84 -3.11
N SER A 161 -28.85 26.29 -4.24
CA SER A 161 -27.96 25.54 -5.13
C SER A 161 -26.90 26.45 -5.76
N ASN A 162 -25.78 25.88 -6.21
CA ASN A 162 -24.73 26.63 -6.91
C ASN A 162 -25.26 27.42 -8.11
N ALA A 163 -26.25 26.87 -8.83
CA ALA A 163 -26.88 27.52 -9.97
C ALA A 163 -27.67 28.76 -9.56
N GLU A 164 -28.48 28.65 -8.50
CA GLU A 164 -29.24 29.79 -7.96
C GLU A 164 -28.34 30.87 -7.40
N VAL A 165 -27.22 30.48 -6.75
CA VAL A 165 -26.20 31.43 -6.31
C VAL A 165 -25.64 32.21 -7.50
N MET A 166 -25.30 31.52 -8.59
CA MET A 166 -24.78 32.17 -9.80
C MET A 166 -25.80 33.06 -10.51
N ASP A 167 -27.06 32.67 -10.58
CA ASP A 167 -28.13 33.49 -11.17
C ASP A 167 -28.30 34.82 -10.40
N ASN A 168 -28.26 34.77 -9.06
CA ASN A 168 -28.30 35.96 -8.23
C ASN A 168 -27.09 36.88 -8.48
N LEU A 169 -25.88 36.33 -8.53
CA LEU A 169 -24.65 37.10 -8.78
C LEU A 169 -24.59 37.69 -10.19
N ASN A 170 -25.04 36.95 -11.20
CA ASN A 170 -25.10 37.42 -12.59
C ASN A 170 -26.10 38.57 -12.75
N SER A 171 -27.24 38.52 -12.04
CA SER A 171 -28.29 39.55 -12.13
C SER A 171 -27.83 40.95 -11.71
N ILE A 172 -26.81 41.04 -10.85
CA ILE A 172 -26.33 42.31 -10.28
C ILE A 172 -25.02 42.80 -10.91
N ALA A 173 -24.30 41.95 -11.64
CA ALA A 173 -23.00 42.28 -12.20
C ALA A 173 -23.01 43.55 -13.07
N GLY A 174 -24.05 43.71 -13.90
CA GLY A 174 -24.21 44.88 -14.80
C GLY A 174 -24.43 46.22 -14.09
N GLU A 175 -24.83 46.21 -12.81
CA GLU A 175 -24.94 47.42 -11.99
C GLU A 175 -23.61 47.81 -11.34
N LEU A 176 -22.62 46.90 -11.31
CA LEU A 176 -21.35 47.09 -10.61
C LEU A 176 -20.20 47.45 -11.56
N VAL A 177 -20.08 46.73 -12.69
CA VAL A 177 -18.97 46.85 -13.64
C VAL A 177 -19.47 46.87 -15.10
N GLY A 178 -18.61 47.31 -16.04
CA GLY A 178 -18.83 47.10 -17.47
C GLY A 178 -18.35 45.71 -17.95
N ASP A 179 -18.40 45.47 -19.26
CA ASP A 179 -17.78 44.29 -19.91
C ASP A 179 -16.25 44.38 -19.77
N VAL A 180 -15.70 43.69 -18.78
CA VAL A 180 -14.29 43.80 -18.38
C VAL A 180 -13.41 42.95 -19.28
N ASP A 181 -13.88 41.78 -19.70
CA ASP A 181 -13.13 40.83 -20.50
C ASP A 181 -13.37 40.93 -22.02
N ASP A 182 -14.17 41.92 -22.45
CA ASP A 182 -14.51 42.27 -23.83
C ASP A 182 -15.21 41.13 -24.59
N ASN A 183 -15.96 40.25 -23.90
CA ASN A 183 -16.65 39.12 -24.52
C ASN A 183 -18.05 39.47 -25.05
N GLY A 184 -18.57 40.67 -24.75
CA GLY A 184 -19.88 41.17 -25.15
C GLY A 184 -21.06 40.82 -24.22
N ILE A 185 -20.79 40.14 -23.11
CA ILE A 185 -21.72 39.77 -22.03
C ILE A 185 -21.24 40.46 -20.76
N ILE A 186 -22.18 40.92 -19.91
CA ILE A 186 -21.84 41.43 -18.58
C ILE A 186 -22.39 40.44 -17.55
N ASP A 187 -21.52 39.72 -16.86
CA ASP A 187 -21.85 38.70 -15.87
C ASP A 187 -20.91 38.74 -14.65
N TYR A 188 -21.07 37.79 -13.71
CA TYR A 188 -20.25 37.80 -12.50
C TYR A 188 -18.76 37.54 -12.77
N VAL A 189 -18.39 36.95 -13.91
CA VAL A 189 -16.98 36.76 -14.30
C VAL A 189 -16.32 38.12 -14.59
N ASP A 190 -17.05 39.11 -15.09
CA ASP A 190 -16.53 40.47 -15.24
C ASP A 190 -16.16 41.08 -13.89
N VAL A 191 -16.96 40.83 -12.85
CA VAL A 191 -16.69 41.26 -11.48
C VAL A 191 -15.42 40.59 -10.94
N LEU A 192 -15.25 39.29 -11.19
CA LEU A 192 -14.05 38.54 -10.80
C LEU A 192 -12.78 39.01 -11.52
N LYS A 193 -12.89 39.52 -12.75
CA LYS A 193 -11.74 40.01 -13.53
C LYS A 193 -11.46 41.49 -13.32
N TRP A 194 -12.39 42.23 -12.74
CA TRP A 194 -12.26 43.66 -12.52
C TRP A 194 -11.09 43.99 -11.60
N SER A 195 -10.17 44.84 -12.06
CA SER A 195 -9.05 45.33 -11.28
C SER A 195 -9.10 46.83 -11.11
N ARG A 196 -8.93 47.27 -9.86
CA ARG A 196 -8.83 48.69 -9.48
C ARG A 196 -7.72 49.45 -10.23
N ILE A 197 -6.68 48.72 -10.67
CA ILE A 197 -5.48 49.28 -11.29
C ILE A 197 -5.65 49.45 -12.80
N LEU A 198 -6.48 48.61 -13.42
CA LEU A 198 -6.55 48.48 -14.89
C LEU A 198 -7.88 48.94 -15.47
N ASN A 199 -8.96 48.91 -14.69
CA ASN A 199 -10.32 49.11 -15.16
C ASN A 199 -10.88 50.44 -14.62
N ASP A 200 -11.29 51.31 -15.54
CA ASP A 200 -11.90 52.61 -15.24
C ASP A 200 -13.44 52.50 -15.03
N ASP A 201 -14.05 51.40 -15.49
CA ASP A 201 -15.51 51.22 -15.59
C ASP A 201 -16.09 50.54 -14.33
N PHE A 202 -16.33 51.32 -13.27
CA PHE A 202 -17.02 50.89 -12.05
C PHE A 202 -18.19 51.83 -11.72
N HIS A 203 -19.39 51.27 -11.57
CA HIS A 203 -20.64 52.04 -11.59
C HIS A 203 -21.25 52.27 -10.19
N ALA A 204 -20.90 51.45 -9.18
CA ALA A 204 -21.58 51.41 -7.87
C ALA A 204 -21.04 52.36 -6.78
N GLY A 205 -20.04 53.20 -7.10
CA GLY A 205 -19.54 54.24 -6.20
C GLY A 205 -18.26 53.87 -5.44
N LEU A 206 -17.12 54.43 -5.88
CA LEU A 206 -15.79 54.19 -5.33
C LEU A 206 -15.61 54.52 -3.82
N PRO A 207 -16.26 55.55 -3.24
CA PRO A 207 -16.11 55.82 -1.81
C PRO A 207 -16.60 54.69 -0.92
N THR A 208 -17.70 54.00 -1.29
CA THR A 208 -18.24 52.88 -0.52
C THR A 208 -17.32 51.66 -0.60
N LEU A 209 -16.80 51.37 -1.80
CA LEU A 209 -15.82 50.30 -2.01
C LEU A 209 -14.52 50.55 -1.21
N ASN A 210 -14.04 51.80 -1.16
CA ASN A 210 -12.89 52.18 -0.35
C ASN A 210 -13.14 51.96 1.15
N ASN A 211 -14.38 52.19 1.64
CA ASN A 211 -14.73 51.92 3.03
C ASN A 211 -14.79 50.42 3.34
N ILE A 212 -15.20 49.58 2.38
CA ILE A 212 -15.12 48.12 2.51
C ILE A 212 -13.66 47.69 2.57
N ALA A 213 -12.80 48.16 1.66
CA ALA A 213 -11.36 47.89 1.67
C ALA A 213 -10.70 48.33 2.99
N TYR A 214 -11.07 49.50 3.52
CA TYR A 214 -10.62 49.96 4.83
C TYR A 214 -11.08 49.03 5.97
N SER A 215 -12.35 48.61 5.97
CA SER A 215 -12.90 47.69 6.96
C SER A 215 -12.18 46.33 6.95
N ILE A 216 -11.88 45.78 5.76
CA ILE A 216 -11.07 44.55 5.63
C ILE A 216 -9.68 44.78 6.23
N ARG A 217 -9.00 45.88 5.85
CA ARG A 217 -7.66 46.20 6.32
C ARG A 217 -7.55 46.27 7.84
N THR A 218 -8.54 46.89 8.50
CA THR A 218 -8.54 47.07 9.96
C THR A 218 -9.27 45.97 10.74
N ASN A 219 -9.74 44.91 10.08
CA ASN A 219 -10.64 43.90 10.65
C ASN A 219 -11.86 44.51 11.37
N GLY A 220 -12.54 45.45 10.69
CA GLY A 220 -13.75 46.11 11.19
C GLY A 220 -14.94 45.15 11.32
N ASP A 221 -15.94 45.57 12.11
CA ASP A 221 -17.16 44.81 12.39
C ASP A 221 -17.84 44.28 11.13
N LEU A 222 -18.09 42.97 11.09
CA LEU A 222 -18.78 42.29 10.00
C LEU A 222 -20.18 42.86 9.76
N THR A 223 -20.88 43.27 10.81
CA THR A 223 -22.22 43.88 10.67
C THR A 223 -22.15 45.20 9.90
N GLN A 224 -21.13 46.01 10.18
CA GLN A 224 -20.88 47.26 9.46
C GLN A 224 -20.43 46.99 8.02
N ARG A 225 -19.62 45.95 7.80
CA ARG A 225 -19.17 45.54 6.45
C ARG A 225 -20.34 45.04 5.60
N SER A 226 -21.24 44.24 6.17
CA SER A 226 -22.47 43.79 5.50
C SER A 226 -23.41 44.95 5.18
N ALA A 227 -23.52 45.96 6.07
CA ALA A 227 -24.28 47.17 5.77
C ALA A 227 -23.66 48.00 4.62
N LEU A 228 -22.33 48.06 4.53
CA LEU A 228 -21.63 48.70 3.41
C LEU A 228 -21.80 47.92 2.11
N SER A 229 -21.80 46.58 2.16
CA SER A 229 -22.12 45.70 1.03
C SER A 229 -23.54 45.97 0.51
N GLN A 230 -24.54 45.97 1.39
CA GLN A 230 -25.93 46.29 1.02
C GLN A 230 -26.07 47.71 0.44
N ALA A 231 -25.34 48.69 0.99
CA ALA A 231 -25.33 50.05 0.48
C ALA A 231 -24.63 50.19 -0.89
N LEU A 232 -23.63 49.33 -1.18
CA LEU A 232 -22.96 49.28 -2.47
C LEU A 232 -23.86 48.65 -3.55
N ILE A 233 -24.59 47.59 -3.18
CA ILE A 233 -25.40 46.79 -4.12
C ILE A 233 -26.81 47.37 -4.33
N GLY A 234 -27.41 47.96 -3.29
CA GLY A 234 -28.72 48.61 -3.39
C GLY A 234 -29.95 47.67 -3.38
N LEU A 235 -29.78 46.37 -3.09
CA LEU A 235 -30.84 45.34 -3.04
C LEU A 235 -30.82 44.51 -1.74
N PRO A 236 -31.97 43.95 -1.28
CA PRO A 236 -32.03 43.02 -0.15
C PRO A 236 -31.41 41.65 -0.46
N ALA A 237 -31.04 40.87 0.56
CA ALA A 237 -30.46 39.52 0.43
C ALA A 237 -31.53 38.42 0.20
N PRO A 238 -31.18 37.23 -0.37
CA PRO A 238 -32.11 36.11 -0.61
C PRO A 238 -32.56 35.35 0.67
N THR A 239 -33.61 34.51 0.60
CA THR A 239 -34.20 33.73 1.74
C THR A 239 -34.18 32.20 1.56
N PRO A 240 -34.11 31.37 2.64
CA PRO A 240 -33.99 29.90 2.57
C PRO A 240 -35.30 29.10 2.29
N PRO A 241 -35.23 27.82 1.82
CA PRO A 241 -36.39 26.96 1.51
C PRO A 241 -37.07 26.40 2.77
N SER A 242 -38.30 25.89 2.62
CA SER A 242 -39.05 25.24 3.71
C SER A 242 -38.62 23.78 3.96
N ALA A 243 -38.96 23.22 5.14
CA ALA A 243 -38.67 21.82 5.48
C ALA A 243 -39.31 20.83 4.50
N GLU A 244 -40.53 21.12 4.03
CA GLU A 244 -41.28 20.27 3.09
C GLU A 244 -40.62 20.26 1.69
N GLU A 245 -40.17 21.43 1.22
CA GLU A 245 -39.41 21.55 -0.04
C GLU A 245 -38.06 20.82 0.07
N HIS A 246 -37.31 21.03 1.16
CA HIS A 246 -36.02 20.37 1.37
C HIS A 246 -36.14 18.85 1.47
N PHE A 247 -37.19 18.32 2.11
CA PHE A 247 -37.45 16.89 2.17
C PHE A 247 -37.72 16.29 0.78
N ALA A 248 -38.57 16.94 0.00
CA ALA A 248 -38.94 16.48 -1.33
C ALA A 248 -37.75 16.49 -2.29
N ASP A 249 -36.93 17.53 -2.24
CA ASP A 249 -35.83 17.73 -3.18
C ASP A 249 -34.57 16.93 -2.82
N ASN A 250 -34.32 16.69 -1.52
CA ASN A 250 -33.03 16.12 -1.07
C ASN A 250 -33.14 14.79 -0.28
N LEU A 251 -34.28 14.45 0.34
CA LEU A 251 -34.37 13.26 1.21
C LEU A 251 -35.20 12.12 0.61
N ALA A 252 -36.33 12.41 -0.02
CA ALA A 252 -37.30 11.39 -0.41
C ALA A 252 -36.69 10.26 -1.26
N ASP A 253 -35.97 10.62 -2.31
CA ASP A 253 -35.34 9.66 -3.22
C ASP A 253 -33.91 9.32 -2.79
N ALA A 254 -33.07 10.33 -2.54
CA ALA A 254 -31.64 10.15 -2.31
C ALA A 254 -31.29 9.51 -0.96
N VAL A 255 -32.20 9.56 0.02
CA VAL A 255 -31.99 9.04 1.37
C VAL A 255 -32.99 7.93 1.70
N LEU A 256 -34.29 8.24 1.72
CA LEU A 256 -35.30 7.30 2.22
C LEU A 256 -35.43 6.09 1.29
N SER A 257 -35.75 6.35 0.02
CA SER A 257 -35.96 5.29 -0.96
C SER A 257 -34.70 4.47 -1.23
N ALA A 258 -33.52 5.13 -1.22
CA ALA A 258 -32.25 4.47 -1.48
C ALA A 258 -31.74 3.60 -0.32
N SER A 259 -31.98 3.99 0.94
CA SER A 259 -31.26 3.39 2.08
C SER A 259 -32.12 3.03 3.29
N CYS A 260 -33.23 3.74 3.55
CA CYS A 260 -34.00 3.56 4.78
C CYS A 260 -35.21 2.64 4.60
N LEU A 261 -35.91 2.73 3.46
CA LEU A 261 -37.14 1.96 3.20
C LEU A 261 -36.92 0.45 3.10
N GLU A 262 -35.68 -0.03 2.92
CA GLU A 262 -35.38 -1.47 2.98
C GLU A 262 -35.64 -2.08 4.36
N CYS A 263 -35.55 -1.27 5.43
CA CYS A 263 -35.69 -1.75 6.80
C CYS A 263 -36.83 -1.07 7.58
N HIS A 264 -37.05 0.23 7.35
CA HIS A 264 -37.94 1.09 8.12
C HIS A 264 -39.36 1.14 7.53
N VAL A 265 -39.99 -0.02 7.39
CA VAL A 265 -41.37 -0.19 6.89
C VAL A 265 -42.15 -1.11 7.82
N GLU A 266 -43.48 -1.06 7.76
CA GLU A 266 -44.34 -1.94 8.58
C GLU A 266 -44.01 -3.42 8.30
N GLY A 267 -43.73 -4.19 9.36
CA GLY A 267 -43.30 -5.59 9.27
C GLY A 267 -41.86 -5.79 8.78
N GLY A 268 -41.12 -4.71 8.50
CA GLY A 268 -39.71 -4.74 8.11
C GLY A 268 -38.76 -5.03 9.27
N VAL A 269 -37.47 -5.20 8.96
CA VAL A 269 -36.43 -5.54 9.96
C VAL A 269 -36.37 -4.52 11.10
N ALA A 270 -36.50 -3.23 10.80
CA ALA A 270 -36.43 -2.19 11.83
C ALA A 270 -37.66 -2.22 12.74
N ASP A 271 -38.87 -2.39 12.19
CA ASP A 271 -40.12 -2.51 12.95
C ASP A 271 -40.11 -3.71 13.89
N LEU A 272 -39.75 -4.90 13.36
CA LEU A 272 -39.61 -6.12 14.15
C LEU A 272 -38.49 -6.03 15.21
N GLY A 273 -37.48 -5.20 14.96
CA GLY A 273 -36.45 -4.82 15.92
C GLY A 273 -36.88 -3.78 16.96
N GLY A 274 -38.12 -3.27 16.88
CA GLY A 274 -38.69 -2.29 17.80
C GLY A 274 -38.37 -0.83 17.48
N ALA A 275 -37.97 -0.51 16.23
CA ALA A 275 -37.79 0.86 15.80
C ALA A 275 -39.14 1.60 15.75
N ARG A 276 -39.15 2.86 16.18
CA ARG A 276 -40.36 3.71 16.21
C ARG A 276 -40.52 4.62 15.00
N LEU A 277 -39.45 4.80 14.23
CA LEU A 277 -39.46 5.59 13.00
C LEU A 277 -39.73 4.64 11.85
N ILE A 278 -40.98 4.60 11.37
CA ILE A 278 -41.45 3.72 10.30
C ILE A 278 -42.05 4.59 9.20
N PHE A 279 -41.68 4.31 7.95
CA PHE A 279 -42.05 5.09 6.79
C PHE A 279 -43.07 4.36 5.91
N GLU A 280 -43.85 5.15 5.17
CA GLU A 280 -44.71 4.68 4.10
C GLU A 280 -43.86 4.31 2.88
N SER A 281 -44.01 3.06 2.44
CA SER A 281 -43.26 2.48 1.31
C SER A 281 -44.06 2.48 0.00
N GLU A 282 -45.39 2.61 0.08
CA GLU A 282 -46.23 2.66 -1.11
C GLU A 282 -46.14 4.03 -1.80
N ALA A 283 -45.70 4.03 -3.06
CA ALA A 283 -45.59 5.25 -3.86
C ALA A 283 -46.97 5.89 -4.09
N GLY A 284 -47.14 7.15 -3.64
CA GLY A 284 -48.40 7.87 -3.79
C GLY A 284 -48.30 9.38 -3.51
N PRO A 285 -49.32 10.18 -3.90
CA PRO A 285 -49.28 11.65 -3.85
C PRO A 285 -49.08 12.27 -2.45
N GLY A 286 -49.22 11.48 -1.38
CA GLY A 286 -49.04 11.90 0.01
C GLY A 286 -47.87 11.22 0.72
N GLN A 287 -47.06 10.42 0.03
CA GLN A 287 -45.97 9.65 0.64
C GLN A 287 -44.92 10.58 1.28
N ASN A 288 -44.48 11.62 0.58
CA ASN A 288 -43.49 12.56 1.11
C ASN A 288 -44.01 13.30 2.36
N ALA A 289 -45.27 13.75 2.32
CA ALA A 289 -45.90 14.39 3.47
C ALA A 289 -46.04 13.43 4.67
N ALA A 290 -46.43 12.18 4.42
CA ALA A 290 -46.53 11.16 5.46
C ALA A 290 -45.16 10.82 6.07
N ASN A 291 -44.12 10.69 5.25
CA ASN A 291 -42.77 10.38 5.71
C ASN A 291 -42.11 11.57 6.43
N SER A 292 -42.36 12.81 5.99
CA SER A 292 -41.97 14.02 6.72
C SER A 292 -42.65 14.09 8.08
N ALA A 293 -43.97 13.83 8.14
CA ALA A 293 -44.71 13.79 9.39
C ALA A 293 -44.21 12.69 10.35
N ALA A 294 -43.74 11.55 9.85
CA ALA A 294 -43.14 10.51 10.68
C ALA A 294 -41.88 11.00 11.42
N PHE A 295 -41.05 11.84 10.79
CA PHE A 295 -39.92 12.49 11.46
C PHE A 295 -40.40 13.50 12.52
N GLU A 296 -41.38 14.35 12.19
CA GLU A 296 -41.97 15.32 13.12
C GLU A 296 -42.56 14.64 14.37
N ASP A 297 -43.33 13.58 14.19
CA ASP A 297 -43.92 12.79 15.26
C ASP A 297 -42.84 12.13 16.14
N PHE A 298 -41.75 11.65 15.54
CA PHE A 298 -40.62 11.10 16.28
C PHE A 298 -39.88 12.19 17.08
N LEU A 299 -39.60 13.34 16.47
CA LEU A 299 -38.97 14.48 17.13
C LEU A 299 -39.77 14.97 18.34
N SER A 300 -41.10 14.99 18.23
CA SER A 300 -41.98 15.42 19.32
C SER A 300 -42.12 14.41 20.47
N SER A 301 -41.85 13.13 20.23
CA SER A 301 -42.09 12.04 21.17
C SER A 301 -40.84 11.48 21.84
N VAL A 302 -39.64 11.91 21.43
CA VAL A 302 -38.37 11.38 21.91
C VAL A 302 -37.42 12.50 22.34
N GLU A 303 -36.90 12.40 23.56
CA GLU A 303 -35.89 13.35 24.04
C GLU A 303 -34.57 13.18 23.26
N ASN A 304 -33.97 14.29 22.82
CA ASN A 304 -32.75 14.31 21.98
C ASN A 304 -32.89 13.50 20.68
N ALA A 305 -34.09 13.49 20.09
CA ALA A 305 -34.42 12.74 18.88
C ALA A 305 -33.48 13.01 17.70
N GLU A 306 -33.10 14.28 17.47
CA GLU A 306 -32.17 14.68 16.40
C GLU A 306 -30.83 13.96 16.52
N ALA A 307 -30.17 14.11 17.68
CA ALA A 307 -28.89 13.46 17.96
C ALA A 307 -29.01 11.92 17.93
N LEU A 308 -30.16 11.36 18.33
CA LEU A 308 -30.41 9.92 18.24
C LEU A 308 -30.48 9.46 16.77
N ILE A 309 -31.21 10.17 15.90
CA ILE A 309 -31.30 9.84 14.47
C ILE A 309 -29.92 9.93 13.83
N LEU A 310 -29.22 11.05 14.03
CA LEU A 310 -27.89 11.29 13.46
C LEU A 310 -26.84 10.27 13.93
N SER A 311 -26.86 9.88 15.21
CA SER A 311 -25.97 8.83 15.73
C SER A 311 -26.30 7.43 15.17
N LYS A 312 -27.59 7.09 15.02
CA LYS A 312 -28.02 5.81 14.43
C LYS A 312 -27.60 5.69 12.97
N ILE A 313 -27.74 6.75 12.19
CA ILE A 313 -27.35 6.79 10.77
C ILE A 313 -25.84 6.52 10.61
N ARG A 314 -25.01 6.99 11.55
CA ARG A 314 -23.56 6.70 11.63
C ARG A 314 -23.25 5.30 12.18
N GLY A 315 -24.24 4.44 12.39
CA GLY A 315 -24.06 3.07 12.86
C GLY A 315 -23.95 2.89 14.37
N VAL A 316 -24.13 3.94 15.18
CA VAL A 316 -24.04 3.84 16.65
C VAL A 316 -25.32 3.18 17.19
N GLY A 317 -25.21 1.94 17.65
CA GLY A 317 -26.34 1.15 18.14
C GLY A 317 -27.41 0.86 17.07
N HIS A 318 -27.09 1.01 15.79
CA HIS A 318 -28.02 0.74 14.69
C HIS A 318 -27.84 -0.69 14.18
N GLY A 319 -28.91 -1.49 14.19
CA GLY A 319 -28.85 -2.91 13.81
C GLY A 319 -28.46 -3.14 12.35
N GLY A 320 -28.73 -2.18 11.47
CA GLY A 320 -28.29 -2.19 10.07
C GLY A 320 -26.84 -1.77 9.85
N GLY A 321 -26.11 -1.38 10.91
CA GLY A 321 -24.77 -0.80 10.78
C GLY A 321 -24.81 0.66 10.30
N ASN A 322 -23.69 1.13 9.75
CA ASN A 322 -23.52 2.50 9.26
C ASN A 322 -24.25 2.69 7.92
N VAL A 323 -25.09 3.70 7.85
CA VAL A 323 -25.82 4.12 6.64
C VAL A 323 -25.08 5.27 5.96
N PHE A 324 -24.90 6.41 6.65
CA PHE A 324 -24.21 7.57 6.12
C PHE A 324 -23.18 8.11 7.11
N SER A 325 -22.05 8.57 6.57
CA SER A 325 -21.02 9.25 7.34
C SER A 325 -21.36 10.72 7.54
N SER A 326 -20.91 11.37 8.62
CA SER A 326 -21.12 12.82 8.79
C SER A 326 -20.42 13.70 7.74
N PHE A 327 -19.56 13.10 6.92
CA PHE A 327 -18.90 13.77 5.79
C PHE A 327 -19.64 13.62 4.45
N THR A 328 -20.84 13.03 4.45
CA THR A 328 -21.63 12.81 3.22
C THR A 328 -22.76 13.81 3.09
N ASP A 329 -23.11 14.18 1.86
CA ASP A 329 -24.23 15.09 1.57
C ASP A 329 -25.54 14.56 2.17
N GLN A 330 -25.81 13.26 2.05
CA GLN A 330 -27.01 12.63 2.59
C GLN A 330 -27.16 12.82 4.10
N TYR A 331 -26.07 12.72 4.87
CA TYR A 331 -26.11 12.99 6.30
C TYR A 331 -26.41 14.47 6.58
N ARG A 332 -25.77 15.38 5.84
CA ARG A 332 -25.99 16.83 5.97
C ARG A 332 -27.42 17.20 5.63
N ASP A 333 -27.99 16.61 4.58
CA ASP A 333 -29.35 16.91 4.15
C ASP A 333 -30.36 16.49 5.22
N ILE A 334 -30.14 15.34 5.88
CA ILE A 334 -30.94 14.91 7.04
C ILE A 334 -30.75 15.88 8.21
N GLU A 335 -29.52 16.30 8.51
CA GLU A 335 -29.26 17.26 9.58
C GLU A 335 -29.98 18.61 9.33
N ILE A 336 -29.90 19.15 8.11
CA ILE A 336 -30.61 20.38 7.70
C ILE A 336 -32.12 20.19 7.84
N PHE A 337 -32.66 19.06 7.37
CA PHE A 337 -34.07 18.77 7.47
C PHE A 337 -34.55 18.73 8.93
N LEU A 338 -33.80 18.06 9.81
CA LEU A 338 -34.12 17.98 11.23
C LEU A 338 -34.05 19.37 11.90
N ASP A 339 -33.06 20.21 11.57
CA ASP A 339 -32.97 21.59 12.06
C ASP A 339 -34.15 22.45 11.59
N LEU A 340 -34.57 22.32 10.32
CA LEU A 340 -35.73 23.02 9.78
C LEU A 340 -37.03 22.61 10.49
N LEU A 341 -37.22 21.30 10.78
CA LEU A 341 -38.36 20.81 11.55
C LEU A 341 -38.37 21.31 13.01
N ALA A 342 -37.18 21.51 13.60
CA ALA A 342 -37.02 22.07 14.93
C ALA A 342 -37.22 23.60 15.00
N GLY A 343 -37.45 24.26 13.86
CA GLY A 343 -37.60 25.71 13.75
C GLY A 343 -36.27 26.48 13.76
N GLY A 344 -35.18 25.80 13.42
CA GLY A 344 -33.85 26.36 13.21
C GLY A 344 -33.73 27.15 11.90
N SER A 345 -32.49 27.49 11.54
CA SER A 345 -32.20 28.31 10.33
C SER A 345 -31.87 27.46 9.10
N GLY A 346 -31.93 26.12 9.21
CA GLY A 346 -31.48 25.19 8.17
C GLY A 346 -29.97 25.14 8.04
N THR A 347 -29.24 25.46 9.11
CA THR A 347 -27.77 25.50 9.09
C THR A 347 -27.19 24.18 9.59
N GLY A 348 -26.90 23.27 8.66
CA GLY A 348 -26.17 22.02 8.97
C GLY A 348 -24.72 22.29 9.40
N SER A 349 -24.10 21.33 10.08
CA SER A 349 -22.70 21.37 10.42
C SER A 349 -21.85 20.97 9.21
N SER A 350 -21.00 21.89 8.71
CA SER A 350 -20.07 21.59 7.63
C SER A 350 -18.84 20.86 8.18
N GLY A 351 -18.96 19.55 8.40
CA GLY A 351 -17.81 18.67 8.63
C GLY A 351 -17.22 18.25 7.29
N SER A 352 -15.89 18.34 7.12
CA SER A 352 -15.24 17.72 5.96
C SER A 352 -14.15 16.75 6.32
N LEU A 353 -14.05 15.74 5.46
CA LEU A 353 -13.03 14.72 5.51
C LEU A 353 -11.61 15.31 5.47
N SER A 354 -11.39 16.47 4.83
CA SER A 354 -10.09 17.17 4.87
C SER A 354 -9.66 17.58 6.29
N GLN A 355 -10.62 17.97 7.15
CA GLN A 355 -10.32 18.38 8.52
C GLN A 355 -9.79 17.19 9.32
N PHE A 356 -10.26 15.99 9.03
CA PHE A 356 -9.68 14.78 9.62
C PHE A 356 -8.20 14.63 9.27
N TRP A 357 -7.78 14.97 8.06
CA TRP A 357 -6.39 14.89 7.61
C TRP A 357 -5.50 16.07 8.02
N TYR A 358 -6.04 17.07 8.72
CA TYR A 358 -5.25 18.20 9.20
C TYR A 358 -4.04 17.73 10.04
N GLY A 359 -2.84 18.22 9.70
CA GLY A 359 -1.59 17.82 10.34
C GLY A 359 -1.12 16.39 10.04
N VAL A 360 -1.71 15.70 9.06
CA VAL A 360 -1.23 14.42 8.53
C VAL A 360 -0.59 14.66 7.16
N SER A 361 0.69 14.33 7.04
CA SER A 361 1.43 14.40 5.77
C SER A 361 1.44 13.04 5.07
N GLN A 362 1.38 13.08 3.74
CA GLN A 362 1.40 11.90 2.89
C GLN A 362 2.79 11.64 2.31
N ALA A 363 3.09 10.36 2.11
CA ALA A 363 4.26 9.86 1.43
C ALA A 363 4.34 10.37 -0.02
N GLY A 364 5.58 10.68 -0.43
CA GLY A 364 5.91 10.98 -1.82
C GLY A 364 5.73 9.76 -2.73
N ALA A 365 5.67 10.01 -4.04
CA ALA A 365 5.32 9.01 -5.04
C ALA A 365 6.24 7.77 -5.03
N THR A 366 7.55 7.95 -4.88
CA THR A 366 8.52 6.85 -4.85
C THR A 366 8.33 5.93 -3.64
N LYS A 367 8.05 6.51 -2.47
CA LYS A 367 7.78 5.76 -1.24
C LYS A 367 6.43 5.04 -1.32
N THR A 368 5.38 5.70 -1.83
CA THR A 368 4.09 5.05 -2.11
C THR A 368 4.25 3.87 -3.06
N LEU A 369 5.01 4.04 -4.15
CA LEU A 369 5.28 2.97 -5.11
C LEU A 369 6.05 1.81 -4.47
N ARG A 370 7.07 2.09 -3.64
CA ARG A 370 7.83 1.05 -2.95
C ARG A 370 6.95 0.20 -2.04
N ARG A 371 6.13 0.86 -1.20
CA ARG A 371 5.15 0.18 -0.34
C ARG A 371 4.25 -0.74 -1.15
N ALA A 372 3.67 -0.20 -2.23
CA ALA A 372 2.77 -0.95 -3.10
C ALA A 372 3.48 -2.10 -3.82
N ALA A 373 4.72 -1.92 -4.30
CA ALA A 373 5.47 -2.97 -4.97
C ALA A 373 5.82 -4.13 -4.03
N THR A 374 6.19 -3.83 -2.78
CA THR A 374 6.42 -4.87 -1.76
C THR A 374 5.12 -5.63 -1.46
N ILE A 375 3.98 -4.95 -1.34
CA ILE A 375 2.71 -5.56 -0.94
C ILE A 375 2.04 -6.31 -2.11
N PHE A 376 1.93 -5.67 -3.26
CA PHE A 376 1.24 -6.20 -4.44
C PHE A 376 2.12 -7.12 -5.27
N ALA A 377 3.39 -6.79 -5.46
CA ALA A 377 4.27 -7.54 -6.37
C ALA A 377 5.36 -8.37 -5.65
N GLY A 378 5.49 -8.24 -4.32
CA GLY A 378 6.50 -8.99 -3.54
C GLY A 378 7.95 -8.66 -3.92
N ARG A 379 8.20 -7.49 -4.51
CA ARG A 379 9.53 -7.06 -5.00
C ARG A 379 9.73 -5.56 -4.86
N SER A 380 10.98 -5.12 -4.98
CA SER A 380 11.30 -3.70 -5.11
C SER A 380 10.89 -3.14 -6.49
N PRO A 381 10.53 -1.84 -6.59
CA PRO A 381 10.36 -1.19 -7.88
C PRO A 381 11.65 -1.18 -8.70
N THR A 382 11.49 -1.18 -10.02
CA THR A 382 12.56 -0.93 -10.98
C THR A 382 12.79 0.57 -11.15
N GLU A 383 13.96 0.98 -11.65
CA GLU A 383 14.24 2.40 -11.89
C GLU A 383 13.25 3.03 -12.89
N ALA A 384 12.80 2.26 -13.89
CA ALA A 384 11.80 2.73 -14.85
C ALA A 384 10.43 3.01 -14.19
N GLU A 385 10.03 2.19 -13.22
CA GLU A 385 8.81 2.42 -12.44
C GLU A 385 8.98 3.64 -11.50
N TYR A 386 10.16 3.84 -10.91
CA TYR A 386 10.44 5.05 -10.12
C TYR A 386 10.39 6.32 -10.97
N GLU A 387 11.00 6.33 -12.15
CA GLU A 387 10.93 7.46 -13.08
C GLU A 387 9.49 7.77 -13.51
N MET A 388 8.66 6.73 -13.72
CA MET A 388 7.24 6.90 -14.00
C MET A 388 6.50 7.53 -12.81
N ALA A 389 6.72 7.06 -11.58
CA ALA A 389 6.11 7.67 -10.40
C ALA A 389 6.57 9.12 -10.15
N ARG A 390 7.82 9.45 -10.48
CA ARG A 390 8.36 10.82 -10.38
C ARG A 390 7.72 11.81 -11.36
N SER A 391 7.01 11.34 -12.40
CA SER A 391 6.36 12.25 -13.39
C SER A 391 5.06 12.91 -12.90
N GLY A 392 4.57 12.58 -11.70
CA GLY A 392 3.36 13.15 -11.08
C GLY A 392 2.31 12.10 -10.73
N ASN A 393 1.14 12.53 -10.25
CA ASN A 393 0.09 11.63 -9.75
C ASN A 393 -0.40 10.61 -10.79
N LEU A 394 -0.55 11.01 -12.06
CA LEU A 394 -0.91 10.09 -13.14
C LEU A 394 0.18 9.04 -13.39
N GLY A 395 1.46 9.46 -13.36
CA GLY A 395 2.58 8.52 -13.49
C GLY A 395 2.68 7.56 -12.31
N LEU A 396 2.42 8.02 -11.08
CA LEU A 396 2.29 7.14 -9.92
C LEU A 396 1.16 6.12 -10.12
N ARG A 397 -0.01 6.55 -10.57
CA ARG A 397 -1.16 5.67 -10.84
C ARG A 397 -0.82 4.60 -11.87
N ASP A 398 -0.18 4.98 -12.98
CA ASP A 398 0.24 4.05 -14.03
C ASP A 398 1.31 3.06 -13.52
N ALA A 399 2.26 3.53 -12.71
CA ALA A 399 3.27 2.67 -12.09
C ALA A 399 2.63 1.67 -11.12
N LEU A 400 1.65 2.09 -10.32
CA LEU A 400 0.88 1.21 -9.43
C LEU A 400 0.09 0.17 -10.22
N MET A 401 -0.57 0.56 -11.32
CA MET A 401 -1.29 -0.36 -12.18
C MET A 401 -0.35 -1.40 -12.80
N GLY A 402 0.87 -1.01 -13.17
CA GLY A 402 1.91 -1.90 -13.68
C GLY A 402 2.38 -2.98 -12.68
N LEU A 403 2.14 -2.80 -11.38
CA LEU A 403 2.44 -3.81 -10.37
C LEU A 403 1.41 -4.94 -10.32
N LEU A 404 0.22 -4.74 -10.87
CA LEU A 404 -0.91 -5.66 -10.75
C LEU A 404 -0.89 -6.76 -11.83
N ASP A 405 0.29 -7.34 -12.05
CA ASP A 405 0.52 -8.43 -12.98
C ASP A 405 1.65 -9.37 -12.51
N GLY A 406 1.63 -10.60 -13.03
CA GLY A 406 2.66 -11.61 -12.77
C GLY A 406 2.52 -12.33 -11.42
N PRO A 407 3.49 -13.21 -11.10
CA PRO A 407 3.38 -14.16 -9.98
C PRO A 407 3.32 -13.52 -8.60
N GLY A 408 3.97 -12.36 -8.40
CA GLY A 408 3.88 -11.64 -7.13
C GLY A 408 2.47 -11.12 -6.84
N PHE A 409 1.80 -10.59 -7.88
CA PHE A 409 0.42 -10.14 -7.79
C PHE A 409 -0.56 -11.29 -7.58
N HIS A 410 -0.35 -12.41 -8.26
CA HIS A 410 -1.09 -13.64 -8.02
C HIS A 410 -1.04 -14.06 -6.53
N GLU A 411 0.16 -14.13 -5.95
CA GLU A 411 0.33 -14.49 -4.54
C GLU A 411 -0.30 -13.46 -3.57
N PHE A 412 -0.28 -12.17 -3.91
CA PHE A 412 -1.04 -11.15 -3.16
C PHE A 412 -2.55 -11.46 -3.16
N LEU A 413 -3.12 -11.81 -4.31
CA LEU A 413 -4.55 -12.13 -4.41
C LEU A 413 -4.92 -13.39 -3.64
N ILE A 414 -4.14 -14.46 -3.80
CA ILE A 414 -4.36 -15.73 -3.10
C ILE A 414 -4.30 -15.54 -1.59
N ARG A 415 -3.27 -14.83 -1.10
CA ARG A 415 -3.08 -14.54 0.32
C ARG A 415 -4.18 -13.64 0.88
N GLY A 416 -4.48 -12.53 0.20
CA GLY A 416 -5.51 -11.58 0.63
C GLY A 416 -6.90 -12.20 0.67
N ALA A 417 -7.24 -13.06 -0.30
CA ALA A 417 -8.48 -13.81 -0.29
C ALA A 417 -8.52 -14.86 0.84
N ASN A 418 -7.43 -15.59 1.07
CA ASN A 418 -7.38 -16.60 2.13
C ASN A 418 -7.41 -16.00 3.55
N ASP A 419 -6.91 -14.78 3.74
CA ASP A 419 -7.05 -14.03 4.98
C ASP A 419 -8.52 -13.74 5.34
N ARG A 420 -9.46 -13.95 4.40
CA ARG A 420 -10.90 -13.79 4.59
C ARG A 420 -11.64 -15.13 4.54
N LEU A 421 -11.37 -15.94 3.52
CA LEU A 421 -12.09 -17.20 3.28
C LEU A 421 -11.55 -18.37 4.10
N HIS A 422 -10.25 -18.35 4.43
CA HIS A 422 -9.58 -19.34 5.25
C HIS A 422 -9.66 -20.78 4.71
N THR A 423 -9.69 -20.95 3.38
CA THR A 423 -9.73 -22.29 2.75
C THR A 423 -8.40 -23.02 2.88
N ASP A 424 -7.28 -22.33 3.01
CA ASP A 424 -5.97 -22.95 3.24
C ASP A 424 -5.89 -23.71 4.57
N GLY A 425 -6.86 -23.54 5.47
CA GLY A 425 -6.94 -24.36 6.68
C GLY A 425 -7.02 -25.85 6.37
N PHE A 426 -7.54 -26.20 5.18
CA PHE A 426 -7.55 -27.57 4.66
C PHE A 426 -6.19 -28.07 4.18
N LEU A 427 -5.21 -27.20 3.87
CA LEU A 427 -3.83 -27.61 3.55
C LEU A 427 -3.07 -28.07 4.81
N TYR A 428 -3.52 -27.64 5.98
CA TYR A 428 -2.95 -27.98 7.27
C TYR A 428 -3.77 -29.11 7.93
N ASN A 429 -4.63 -28.78 8.90
CA ASN A 429 -5.24 -29.76 9.80
C ASN A 429 -6.77 -29.85 9.70
N LEU A 430 -7.43 -29.08 8.82
CA LEU A 430 -8.87 -29.23 8.63
C LEU A 430 -9.20 -30.38 7.66
N PRO A 431 -10.15 -31.26 8.01
CA PRO A 431 -10.64 -32.27 7.08
C PRO A 431 -11.55 -31.63 6.02
N ILE A 432 -11.52 -32.17 4.80
CA ILE A 432 -12.39 -31.78 3.69
C ILE A 432 -13.04 -33.05 3.12
N GLN A 433 -14.25 -33.37 3.57
CA GLN A 433 -14.87 -34.68 3.30
C GLN A 433 -15.13 -34.89 1.81
N VAL A 434 -15.52 -33.84 1.10
CA VAL A 434 -15.83 -33.90 -0.33
C VAL A 434 -14.64 -34.25 -1.23
N SER A 435 -13.40 -34.08 -0.75
CA SER A 435 -12.23 -34.47 -1.51
C SER A 435 -11.90 -35.96 -1.35
N ASN A 436 -12.54 -36.66 -0.41
CA ASN A 436 -12.36 -38.10 -0.22
C ASN A 436 -13.13 -38.87 -1.30
N VAL A 437 -12.41 -39.36 -2.31
CA VAL A 437 -12.98 -40.12 -3.43
C VAL A 437 -13.17 -41.61 -3.10
N ASP A 438 -12.81 -42.05 -1.89
CA ASP A 438 -12.79 -43.47 -1.49
C ASP A 438 -14.10 -43.96 -0.86
N SER A 439 -15.03 -43.09 -0.46
CA SER A 439 -16.15 -43.52 0.41
C SER A 439 -17.56 -43.23 -0.11
N ALA A 440 -17.73 -42.38 -1.12
CA ALA A 440 -19.07 -41.86 -1.45
C ALA A 440 -19.47 -41.99 -2.94
N GLY A 441 -18.59 -42.39 -3.85
CA GLY A 441 -18.93 -42.74 -5.24
C GLY A 441 -19.53 -41.64 -6.14
N PHE A 442 -19.83 -40.46 -5.63
CA PHE A 442 -20.44 -39.35 -6.37
C PHE A 442 -19.55 -38.80 -7.50
N TYR A 443 -18.24 -39.05 -7.45
CA TYR A 443 -17.28 -38.74 -8.52
C TYR A 443 -16.66 -40.04 -9.04
N PRO A 444 -17.33 -40.79 -9.94
CA PRO A 444 -16.90 -42.12 -10.36
C PRO A 444 -15.55 -42.14 -11.07
N VAL A 445 -15.17 -41.07 -11.79
CA VAL A 445 -13.83 -40.96 -12.41
C VAL A 445 -12.74 -40.95 -11.33
N GLY A 446 -12.96 -40.18 -10.26
CA GLY A 446 -12.04 -40.11 -9.14
C GLY A 446 -11.99 -41.42 -8.36
N ALA A 447 -13.15 -41.96 -7.98
CA ALA A 447 -13.26 -43.24 -7.25
C ALA A 447 -12.57 -44.38 -8.01
N ASN A 448 -12.87 -44.54 -9.30
CA ASN A 448 -12.30 -45.62 -10.12
C ASN A 448 -10.79 -45.47 -10.36
N LYS A 449 -10.25 -44.24 -10.32
CA LYS A 449 -8.81 -44.00 -10.41
C LYS A 449 -8.09 -44.21 -9.08
N PHE A 450 -8.77 -43.92 -7.97
CA PHE A 450 -8.30 -44.22 -6.62
C PHE A 450 -8.28 -45.73 -6.36
N TYR A 451 -9.19 -46.47 -6.97
CA TYR A 451 -9.30 -47.92 -6.85
C TYR A 451 -8.02 -48.65 -7.31
N LEU A 452 -7.46 -49.48 -6.42
CA LEU A 452 -6.30 -50.33 -6.70
C LEU A 452 -6.65 -51.83 -6.64
N PRO A 453 -5.88 -52.69 -7.34
CA PRO A 453 -5.91 -54.13 -7.10
C PRO A 453 -5.64 -54.43 -5.62
N ASN A 454 -6.30 -55.45 -5.08
CA ASN A 454 -6.11 -55.89 -3.70
C ASN A 454 -5.26 -57.18 -3.65
N PRO A 455 -4.07 -57.18 -3.02
CA PRO A 455 -3.42 -56.06 -2.33
C PRO A 455 -2.66 -55.11 -3.29
N PRO A 456 -2.52 -53.81 -2.96
CA PRO A 456 -1.78 -52.85 -3.78
C PRO A 456 -0.26 -52.95 -3.59
N THR A 457 0.51 -52.62 -4.64
CA THR A 457 1.98 -52.47 -4.52
C THR A 457 2.36 -51.14 -3.88
N GLU A 458 3.57 -51.03 -3.33
CA GLU A 458 4.11 -49.79 -2.74
C GLU A 458 4.08 -48.63 -3.75
N ASP A 459 4.60 -48.83 -4.97
CA ASP A 459 4.54 -47.84 -6.05
C ASP A 459 3.12 -47.35 -6.37
N GLN A 460 2.12 -48.24 -6.29
CA GLN A 460 0.72 -47.88 -6.53
C GLN A 460 0.16 -47.04 -5.38
N GLN A 461 0.54 -47.36 -4.14
CA GLN A 461 0.16 -46.58 -2.97
C GLN A 461 0.78 -45.19 -3.00
N ASP A 462 2.05 -45.06 -3.37
CA ASP A 462 2.73 -43.78 -3.53
C ASP A 462 2.10 -42.93 -4.64
N ALA A 463 1.87 -43.53 -5.83
CA ALA A 463 1.22 -42.84 -6.93
C ALA A 463 -0.19 -42.35 -6.55
N ARG A 464 -0.97 -43.18 -5.83
CA ARG A 464 -2.29 -42.82 -5.29
C ARG A 464 -2.19 -41.64 -4.31
N PHE A 465 -1.23 -41.67 -3.39
CA PHE A 465 -1.02 -40.61 -2.41
C PHE A 465 -0.72 -39.26 -3.07
N PHE A 466 0.19 -39.20 -4.03
CA PHE A 466 0.51 -37.95 -4.72
C PHE A 466 -0.68 -37.46 -5.56
N TRP A 467 -1.35 -38.35 -6.28
CA TRP A 467 -2.51 -37.99 -7.10
C TRP A 467 -3.66 -37.43 -6.25
N GLU A 468 -3.99 -38.07 -5.13
CA GLU A 468 -5.04 -37.63 -4.21
C GLU A 468 -4.72 -36.24 -3.62
N ASN A 469 -3.47 -36.01 -3.19
CA ASN A 469 -3.08 -34.72 -2.63
C ASN A 469 -3.15 -33.58 -3.66
N GLN A 470 -2.88 -33.86 -4.94
CA GLN A 470 -3.01 -32.85 -6.00
C GLN A 470 -4.46 -32.55 -6.37
N TRP A 471 -5.35 -33.55 -6.34
CA TRP A 471 -6.80 -33.34 -6.40
C TRP A 471 -7.28 -32.47 -5.25
N ARG A 472 -6.90 -32.84 -4.02
CA ARG A 472 -7.26 -32.10 -2.81
C ARG A 472 -6.75 -30.66 -2.86
N PHE A 473 -5.53 -30.43 -3.33
CA PHE A 473 -5.00 -29.08 -3.54
C PHE A 473 -5.87 -28.25 -4.50
N GLY A 474 -6.26 -28.84 -5.64
CA GLY A 474 -7.14 -28.21 -6.62
C GLY A 474 -8.48 -27.79 -6.00
N VAL A 475 -9.11 -28.69 -5.25
CA VAL A 475 -10.36 -28.43 -4.53
C VAL A 475 -10.21 -27.28 -3.53
N ILE A 476 -9.12 -27.25 -2.77
CA ILE A 476 -8.88 -26.26 -1.70
C ILE A 476 -8.64 -24.85 -2.28
N ARG A 477 -7.86 -24.76 -3.36
CA ARG A 477 -7.46 -23.49 -3.97
C ARG A 477 -8.52 -22.90 -4.89
N ALA A 478 -9.41 -23.70 -5.47
CA ALA A 478 -10.44 -23.29 -6.42
C ALA A 478 -11.15 -21.94 -6.13
N PRO A 479 -11.64 -21.63 -4.91
CA PRO A 479 -12.28 -20.34 -4.64
C PRO A 479 -11.30 -19.16 -4.67
N LEU A 480 -10.05 -19.34 -4.21
CA LEU A 480 -9.03 -18.29 -4.21
C LEU A 480 -8.54 -18.04 -5.65
N GLU A 481 -8.34 -19.12 -6.40
CA GLU A 481 -7.96 -19.08 -7.81
C GLU A 481 -9.04 -18.45 -8.69
N LEU A 482 -10.32 -18.61 -8.34
CA LEU A 482 -11.41 -17.95 -9.05
C LEU A 482 -11.33 -16.43 -8.88
N ILE A 483 -11.04 -15.96 -7.66
CA ILE A 483 -10.79 -14.54 -7.40
C ILE A 483 -9.58 -14.08 -8.21
N ALA A 484 -8.46 -14.81 -8.14
CA ALA A 484 -7.25 -14.46 -8.87
C ALA A 484 -7.50 -14.36 -10.39
N HIS A 485 -8.15 -15.38 -10.96
CA HIS A 485 -8.49 -15.43 -12.38
C HIS A 485 -9.35 -14.25 -12.84
N VAL A 486 -10.41 -13.91 -12.09
CA VAL A 486 -11.30 -12.78 -12.41
C VAL A 486 -10.50 -11.47 -12.45
N VAL A 487 -9.65 -11.24 -11.45
CA VAL A 487 -8.88 -10.01 -11.31
C VAL A 487 -7.74 -9.95 -12.34
N GLU A 488 -7.07 -11.06 -12.60
CA GLU A 488 -5.95 -11.14 -13.53
C GLU A 488 -6.37 -10.96 -14.99
N ASN A 489 -7.60 -11.35 -15.32
CA ASN A 489 -8.17 -11.20 -16.66
C ASN A 489 -9.01 -9.93 -16.81
N ASN A 490 -8.97 -9.03 -15.80
CA ASN A 490 -9.71 -7.77 -15.75
C ASN A 490 -11.22 -7.94 -15.99
N LEU A 491 -11.79 -9.02 -15.44
CA LEU A 491 -13.22 -9.29 -15.47
C LEU A 491 -13.93 -8.56 -14.32
N PRO A 492 -15.23 -8.24 -14.45
CA PRO A 492 -15.99 -7.65 -13.35
C PRO A 492 -15.95 -8.55 -12.12
N TYR A 493 -15.67 -7.99 -10.94
CA TYR A 493 -15.53 -8.78 -9.71
C TYR A 493 -16.81 -9.52 -9.30
N THR A 494 -17.97 -9.10 -9.80
CA THR A 494 -19.26 -9.82 -9.68
C THR A 494 -19.20 -11.23 -10.28
N GLU A 495 -18.27 -11.51 -11.19
CA GLU A 495 -18.02 -12.83 -11.76
C GLU A 495 -17.54 -13.84 -10.71
N THR A 496 -16.92 -13.39 -9.62
CA THR A 496 -16.56 -14.28 -8.49
C THR A 496 -17.77 -15.01 -7.88
N LEU A 497 -18.97 -14.44 -8.02
CA LEU A 497 -20.23 -15.05 -7.58
C LEU A 497 -21.02 -15.66 -8.75
N THR A 498 -20.95 -15.04 -9.93
CA THR A 498 -21.83 -15.38 -11.05
C THR A 498 -21.20 -16.34 -12.07
N ALA A 499 -19.91 -16.67 -11.92
CA ALA A 499 -19.20 -17.61 -12.78
C ALA A 499 -19.94 -18.94 -12.88
N ASN A 500 -20.06 -19.42 -14.13
CA ASN A 500 -20.66 -20.71 -14.46
C ASN A 500 -19.59 -21.83 -14.57
N TYR A 501 -18.46 -21.64 -13.89
CA TYR A 501 -17.29 -22.51 -13.86
C TYR A 501 -16.62 -22.43 -12.48
N THR A 502 -15.71 -23.37 -12.23
CA THR A 502 -14.77 -23.32 -11.11
C THR A 502 -13.34 -23.33 -11.65
N MET A 503 -12.36 -22.97 -10.84
CA MET A 503 -10.96 -23.10 -11.23
C MET A 503 -10.49 -24.52 -10.95
N VAL A 504 -10.00 -25.18 -11.98
CA VAL A 504 -9.50 -26.55 -11.91
C VAL A 504 -8.00 -26.58 -12.20
N ASN A 505 -7.25 -27.39 -11.47
CA ASN A 505 -5.96 -27.87 -11.94
C ASN A 505 -6.15 -29.12 -12.82
N TRP A 506 -5.07 -29.70 -13.34
CA TRP A 506 -5.20 -30.79 -14.31
C TRP A 506 -5.85 -32.07 -13.72
N GLN A 507 -5.60 -32.42 -12.46
CA GLN A 507 -6.22 -33.56 -11.79
C GLN A 507 -7.71 -33.30 -11.53
N MET A 508 -8.04 -32.09 -11.08
CA MET A 508 -9.41 -31.68 -10.87
C MET A 508 -10.20 -31.69 -12.18
N SER A 509 -9.60 -31.23 -13.29
CA SER A 509 -10.19 -31.28 -14.63
C SER A 509 -10.53 -32.71 -15.08
N GLU A 510 -9.68 -33.69 -14.74
CA GLU A 510 -9.92 -35.11 -15.03
C GLU A 510 -11.14 -35.64 -14.26
N ILE A 511 -11.15 -35.48 -12.93
CA ILE A 511 -12.23 -35.99 -12.06
C ILE A 511 -13.56 -35.30 -12.37
N MET A 512 -13.52 -33.98 -12.56
CA MET A 512 -14.69 -33.17 -12.88
C MET A 512 -15.11 -33.26 -14.34
N ARG A 513 -14.38 -34.00 -15.19
CA ARG A 513 -14.64 -34.10 -16.63
C ARG A 513 -14.80 -32.73 -17.30
N SER A 514 -13.98 -31.77 -16.90
CA SER A 514 -14.09 -30.38 -17.36
C SER A 514 -13.69 -30.21 -18.82
N GLY A 515 -12.88 -31.12 -19.36
CA GLY A 515 -12.41 -31.10 -20.75
C GLY A 515 -11.36 -30.02 -21.03
N VAL A 516 -10.75 -29.46 -19.98
CA VAL A 516 -9.72 -28.43 -20.09
C VAL A 516 -8.37 -29.07 -20.42
N ASP A 517 -7.68 -28.52 -21.42
CA ASP A 517 -6.35 -28.97 -21.84
C ASP A 517 -5.23 -28.24 -21.05
N PHE A 518 -4.35 -29.01 -20.41
CA PHE A 518 -3.17 -28.53 -19.68
C PHE A 518 -1.85 -28.81 -20.41
N GLY A 519 -1.89 -29.41 -21.60
CA GLY A 519 -0.69 -29.83 -22.33
C GLY A 519 0.07 -30.95 -21.60
N SER A 520 1.37 -31.07 -21.88
CA SER A 520 2.23 -32.10 -21.29
C SER A 520 2.80 -31.76 -19.91
N ALA A 521 2.77 -30.47 -19.53
CA ALA A 521 3.24 -29.99 -18.24
C ALA A 521 2.12 -30.15 -17.20
N GLN A 522 2.08 -31.30 -16.54
CA GLN A 522 1.13 -31.66 -15.49
C GLN A 522 1.47 -30.99 -14.15
N ASP A 523 1.57 -29.66 -14.14
CA ASP A 523 1.84 -28.87 -12.93
C ASP A 523 0.54 -28.65 -12.13
N PRO A 524 0.45 -29.13 -10.87
CA PRO A 524 -0.74 -28.95 -10.04
C PRO A 524 -0.99 -27.50 -9.58
N LEU A 525 -0.02 -26.60 -9.77
CA LEU A 525 -0.12 -25.17 -9.45
C LEU A 525 -0.78 -24.34 -10.56
N ILE A 526 -0.97 -24.92 -11.75
CA ILE A 526 -1.62 -24.21 -12.86
C ILE A 526 -3.13 -24.44 -12.79
N PHE A 527 -3.88 -23.34 -12.72
CA PHE A 527 -5.35 -23.36 -12.72
C PHE A 527 -5.94 -22.77 -14.00
N LYS A 528 -7.07 -23.34 -14.43
CA LYS A 528 -7.85 -22.85 -15.57
C LYS A 528 -9.35 -22.94 -15.28
N PRO A 529 -10.20 -22.08 -15.88
CA PRO A 529 -11.64 -22.17 -15.72
C PRO A 529 -12.17 -23.48 -16.35
N GLY A 530 -12.97 -24.23 -15.59
CA GLY A 530 -13.51 -25.52 -15.99
C GLY A 530 -14.87 -25.79 -15.37
N GLN A 531 -15.73 -26.54 -16.08
CA GLN A 531 -17.04 -26.93 -15.56
C GLN A 531 -16.97 -28.28 -14.85
N ASN A 532 -17.67 -28.40 -13.72
CA ASN A 532 -17.98 -29.68 -13.11
C ASN A 532 -19.05 -30.44 -13.91
N ARG A 533 -18.64 -31.54 -14.55
CA ARG A 533 -19.47 -32.51 -15.28
C ARG A 533 -19.17 -33.95 -14.82
N GLY A 534 -18.55 -34.07 -13.65
CA GLY A 534 -18.00 -35.31 -13.11
C GLY A 534 -18.85 -35.92 -12.00
N GLN A 535 -19.79 -35.17 -11.44
CA GLN A 535 -20.67 -35.66 -10.38
C GLN A 535 -21.84 -36.50 -10.96
N ILE A 536 -22.26 -37.51 -10.19
CA ILE A 536 -23.44 -38.34 -10.46
C ILE A 536 -24.47 -38.24 -9.32
N ILE A 537 -25.65 -38.85 -9.53
CA ILE A 537 -26.64 -39.14 -8.48
C ILE A 537 -26.56 -40.64 -8.15
N GLN A 538 -26.78 -41.01 -6.89
CA GLN A 538 -26.97 -42.39 -6.49
C GLN A 538 -28.46 -42.75 -6.59
N ASP A 539 -28.80 -43.70 -7.45
CA ASP A 539 -30.16 -44.17 -7.70
C ASP A 539 -30.16 -45.69 -7.97
N ASP A 540 -31.28 -46.24 -8.43
CA ASP A 540 -31.41 -47.68 -8.72
C ASP A 540 -30.41 -48.21 -9.78
N ASN A 541 -29.77 -47.33 -10.57
CA ASN A 541 -28.72 -47.70 -11.53
C ASN A 541 -27.31 -47.58 -10.93
N TYR A 542 -27.17 -46.99 -9.75
CA TYR A 542 -25.89 -46.88 -9.05
C TYR A 542 -25.50 -48.22 -8.42
N SER A 543 -24.29 -48.67 -8.71
CA SER A 543 -23.67 -49.79 -8.00
C SER A 543 -22.17 -49.61 -7.88
N ASP A 544 -21.61 -50.10 -6.77
CA ASP A 544 -20.19 -50.03 -6.47
C ASP A 544 -19.66 -51.32 -5.84
N VAL A 545 -18.33 -51.42 -5.76
CA VAL A 545 -17.60 -52.43 -5.02
C VAL A 545 -16.57 -51.73 -4.17
N TYR A 546 -16.56 -52.01 -2.87
CA TYR A 546 -15.56 -51.50 -1.93
C TYR A 546 -14.63 -52.62 -1.46
N SER A 547 -13.34 -52.33 -1.35
CA SER A 547 -12.36 -53.20 -0.70
C SER A 547 -11.48 -52.41 0.26
N GLN A 548 -11.12 -52.98 1.41
CA GLN A 548 -10.44 -52.23 2.47
C GLN A 548 -9.07 -51.66 2.07
N GLU A 549 -8.28 -52.36 1.23
CA GLU A 549 -6.96 -51.90 0.77
C GLU A 549 -7.00 -51.27 -0.64
N GLY A 550 -7.98 -51.68 -1.45
CA GLY A 550 -8.14 -51.23 -2.83
C GLY A 550 -9.05 -50.02 -2.99
N GLY A 551 -9.90 -49.69 -2.02
CA GLY A 551 -10.84 -48.57 -2.05
C GLY A 551 -12.16 -48.86 -2.79
N LEU A 552 -12.90 -47.79 -3.11
CA LEU A 552 -14.19 -47.84 -3.82
C LEU A 552 -14.05 -47.82 -5.35
N GLN A 553 -14.78 -48.72 -6.02
CA GLN A 553 -14.97 -48.72 -7.47
C GLN A 553 -16.45 -48.60 -7.82
N VAL A 554 -16.83 -47.57 -8.57
CA VAL A 554 -18.17 -47.42 -9.14
C VAL A 554 -18.29 -48.26 -10.42
N ILE A 555 -19.26 -49.18 -10.43
CA ILE A 555 -19.51 -50.16 -11.50
C ILE A 555 -20.55 -49.64 -12.50
N SER A 556 -21.63 -49.02 -12.01
CA SER A 556 -22.70 -48.45 -12.85
C SER A 556 -23.31 -47.21 -12.21
N HIS A 557 -23.88 -46.33 -13.03
CA HIS A 557 -24.64 -45.15 -12.62
C HIS A 557 -25.55 -44.67 -13.76
N SER A 558 -26.54 -43.83 -13.46
CA SER A 558 -27.56 -43.34 -14.43
C SER A 558 -27.08 -42.24 -15.38
N GLY A 559 -25.93 -41.63 -15.11
CA GLY A 559 -25.35 -40.56 -15.89
C GLY A 559 -24.62 -39.55 -15.03
N PHE A 560 -24.16 -38.46 -15.64
CA PHE A 560 -23.55 -37.32 -14.96
C PHE A 560 -24.54 -36.16 -14.92
N ILE A 561 -24.46 -35.33 -13.88
CA ILE A 561 -25.36 -34.18 -13.73
C ILE A 561 -24.84 -32.93 -14.46
N ASP A 562 -25.78 -32.05 -14.83
CA ASP A 562 -25.47 -30.67 -15.19
C ASP A 562 -25.31 -29.85 -13.90
N TYR A 563 -24.06 -29.75 -13.41
CA TYR A 563 -23.78 -29.08 -12.13
C TYR A 563 -24.10 -27.57 -12.19
N PRO A 564 -24.95 -27.04 -11.29
CA PRO A 564 -25.39 -25.64 -11.34
C PRO A 564 -24.38 -24.70 -10.66
N HIS A 565 -23.28 -24.36 -11.35
CA HIS A 565 -22.25 -23.43 -10.85
C HIS A 565 -22.81 -22.08 -10.40
N ALA A 566 -22.36 -21.59 -9.25
CA ALA A 566 -22.71 -20.32 -8.61
C ALA A 566 -21.45 -19.64 -8.04
N GLY A 567 -20.40 -19.55 -8.85
CA GLY A 567 -19.10 -19.00 -8.48
C GLY A 567 -18.54 -19.61 -7.18
N ILE A 568 -18.06 -18.75 -6.29
CA ILE A 568 -17.49 -19.17 -4.99
C ILE A 568 -18.50 -19.96 -4.15
N LEU A 569 -19.79 -19.61 -4.18
CA LEU A 569 -20.80 -20.10 -3.23
C LEU A 569 -21.04 -21.60 -3.31
N ASN A 570 -20.68 -22.26 -4.41
CA ASN A 570 -20.72 -23.72 -4.50
C ASN A 570 -19.42 -24.35 -4.98
N THR A 571 -18.30 -23.66 -4.76
CA THR A 571 -17.01 -24.36 -4.73
C THR A 571 -17.02 -25.39 -3.60
N LEU A 572 -16.43 -26.55 -3.86
CA LEU A 572 -16.37 -27.65 -2.92
C LEU A 572 -15.71 -27.23 -1.58
N ALA A 573 -14.66 -26.41 -1.64
CA ALA A 573 -14.01 -25.86 -0.45
C ALA A 573 -14.89 -24.87 0.33
N TRP A 574 -15.66 -23.99 -0.32
CA TRP A 574 -16.59 -23.08 0.37
C TRP A 574 -17.65 -23.83 1.17
N LEU A 575 -18.28 -24.83 0.55
CA LEU A 575 -19.35 -25.62 1.15
C LEU A 575 -18.87 -26.45 2.36
N ASN A 576 -17.60 -26.83 2.39
CA ASN A 576 -16.97 -27.54 3.51
C ASN A 576 -16.40 -26.59 4.56
N ARG A 577 -15.92 -25.40 4.15
CA ARG A 577 -15.33 -24.41 5.07
C ARG A 577 -16.38 -23.84 6.02
N TYR A 578 -17.59 -23.65 5.50
CA TYR A 578 -18.74 -23.17 6.24
C TYR A 578 -19.73 -24.32 6.36
N PRO A 579 -19.61 -25.14 7.42
CA PRO A 579 -20.32 -26.40 7.53
C PRO A 579 -21.82 -26.18 7.72
N THR A 580 -22.60 -27.20 7.37
CA THR A 580 -24.03 -27.28 7.68
C THR A 580 -24.30 -28.54 8.49
N THR A 581 -25.38 -28.50 9.26
CA THR A 581 -25.92 -29.63 10.03
C THR A 581 -27.44 -29.57 9.99
N GLU A 582 -28.12 -30.60 10.46
CA GLU A 582 -29.59 -30.65 10.51
C GLU A 582 -30.20 -29.55 11.40
N THR A 583 -29.44 -29.08 12.39
CA THR A 583 -29.82 -27.99 13.30
C THR A 583 -29.43 -26.62 12.75
N ASN A 584 -28.26 -26.51 12.12
CA ASN A 584 -27.80 -25.25 11.53
C ASN A 584 -28.49 -24.94 10.20
N ARG A 585 -28.89 -25.93 9.40
CA ARG A 585 -29.65 -25.78 8.14
C ARG A 585 -29.08 -24.67 7.24
N ASN A 586 -27.80 -24.75 6.90
CA ASN A 586 -27.06 -23.77 6.08
C ASN A 586 -26.92 -22.36 6.65
N ARG A 587 -27.35 -22.08 7.88
CA ARG A 587 -27.24 -20.75 8.51
C ARG A 587 -25.81 -20.26 8.64
N ALA A 588 -24.83 -21.14 8.82
CA ALA A 588 -23.42 -20.77 8.79
C ALA A 588 -23.00 -20.29 7.39
N ARG A 589 -23.37 -21.01 6.32
CA ARG A 589 -23.13 -20.58 4.92
C ARG A 589 -23.80 -19.23 4.65
N SER A 590 -25.02 -19.03 5.13
CA SER A 590 -25.75 -17.75 5.05
C SER A 590 -25.00 -16.61 5.75
N ARG A 591 -24.59 -16.80 7.01
CA ARG A 591 -23.81 -15.81 7.78
C ARG A 591 -22.57 -15.34 7.02
N TRP A 592 -21.79 -16.27 6.48
CA TRP A 592 -20.54 -15.95 5.79
C TRP A 592 -20.78 -15.36 4.39
N THR A 593 -21.88 -15.72 3.73
CA THR A 593 -22.32 -15.07 2.48
C THR A 593 -22.59 -13.58 2.73
N TYR A 594 -23.41 -13.25 3.74
CA TYR A 594 -23.68 -11.86 4.12
C TYR A 594 -22.41 -11.10 4.52
N ARG A 595 -21.54 -11.73 5.32
CA ARG A 595 -20.33 -11.07 5.81
C ARG A 595 -19.33 -10.76 4.71
N HIS A 596 -19.11 -11.68 3.77
CA HIS A 596 -18.08 -11.52 2.74
C HIS A 596 -18.55 -10.73 1.52
N PHE A 597 -19.84 -10.82 1.16
CA PHE A 597 -20.33 -10.24 -0.09
C PHE A 597 -21.34 -9.11 0.10
N LEU A 598 -21.81 -8.84 1.32
CA LEU A 598 -22.70 -7.71 1.62
C LEU A 598 -22.22 -6.87 2.82
N GLY A 599 -21.12 -7.25 3.47
CA GLY A 599 -20.58 -6.52 4.63
C GLY A 599 -21.45 -6.58 5.88
N VAL A 600 -22.45 -7.47 5.93
CA VAL A 600 -23.41 -7.57 7.04
C VAL A 600 -22.96 -8.65 8.02
N ASP A 601 -22.76 -8.25 9.29
CA ASP A 601 -22.52 -9.18 10.39
C ASP A 601 -23.83 -9.52 11.09
N ILE A 602 -24.50 -10.61 10.68
CA ILE A 602 -25.81 -11.01 11.23
C ILE A 602 -25.77 -11.20 12.75
N GLU A 603 -24.62 -11.53 13.34
CA GLU A 603 -24.55 -11.68 14.81
C GLU A 603 -24.61 -10.34 15.56
N ARG A 604 -24.57 -9.22 14.84
CA ARG A 604 -24.61 -7.87 15.39
C ARG A 604 -25.88 -7.09 15.02
N THR A 605 -26.78 -7.68 14.24
CA THR A 605 -28.01 -7.01 13.81
C THR A 605 -29.03 -6.85 14.94
N ALA A 606 -28.98 -7.72 15.95
CA ALA A 606 -29.78 -7.61 17.17
C ALA A 606 -29.02 -8.12 18.40
N GLN A 607 -29.30 -7.55 19.57
CA GLN A 607 -28.83 -8.11 20.84
C GLN A 607 -29.60 -9.39 21.17
N ARG A 608 -28.89 -10.47 21.48
CA ARG A 608 -29.53 -11.69 21.98
C ARG A 608 -30.10 -11.41 23.37
N THR A 609 -31.41 -11.61 23.53
CA THR A 609 -32.04 -11.52 24.85
C THR A 609 -31.44 -12.57 25.79
N THR A 610 -31.14 -12.16 27.02
CA THR A 610 -30.75 -13.07 28.11
C THR A 610 -31.90 -13.32 29.06
N ASP A 611 -33.09 -12.80 28.76
CA ASP A 611 -34.31 -12.98 29.55
C ASP A 611 -34.82 -14.43 29.40
N PRO A 612 -34.83 -15.23 30.48
CA PRO A 612 -35.32 -16.60 30.44
C PRO A 612 -36.79 -16.73 30.00
N GLU A 613 -37.63 -15.72 30.27
CA GLU A 613 -39.05 -15.74 29.86
C GLU A 613 -39.17 -15.51 28.36
N ALA A 614 -38.40 -14.55 27.80
CA ALA A 614 -38.32 -14.32 26.37
C ALA A 614 -37.70 -15.50 25.60
N LEU A 615 -36.99 -16.42 26.25
CA LEU A 615 -36.41 -17.64 25.66
C LEU A 615 -37.22 -18.91 25.95
N ALA A 616 -38.34 -18.80 26.69
CA ALA A 616 -39.14 -19.95 27.09
C ALA A 616 -40.07 -20.49 25.99
N ASP A 617 -40.21 -19.76 24.87
CA ASP A 617 -41.00 -20.22 23.73
C ASP A 617 -40.36 -21.44 23.05
N THR A 618 -41.10 -22.54 23.05
CA THR A 618 -40.69 -23.82 22.45
C THR A 618 -41.38 -24.09 21.12
N ASP A 619 -42.37 -23.28 20.74
CA ASP A 619 -43.14 -23.46 19.51
C ASP A 619 -42.50 -22.71 18.35
N ASN A 620 -41.48 -23.34 17.75
CA ASN A 620 -40.69 -22.80 16.64
C ASN A 620 -40.26 -21.33 16.85
N PRO A 621 -39.39 -21.07 17.86
CA PRO A 621 -39.01 -19.72 18.23
C PRO A 621 -38.39 -18.92 17.07
N THR A 622 -37.80 -19.60 16.07
CA THR A 622 -37.20 -18.92 14.90
C THR A 622 -38.20 -18.21 13.99
N LEU A 623 -39.49 -18.53 14.08
CA LEU A 623 -40.58 -17.86 13.35
C LEU A 623 -41.48 -17.04 14.28
N ASN A 624 -41.78 -17.57 15.45
CA ASN A 624 -42.85 -17.05 16.30
C ASN A 624 -42.37 -16.11 17.40
N ASN A 625 -41.08 -16.17 17.76
CA ASN A 625 -40.51 -15.36 18.83
C ASN A 625 -39.75 -14.17 18.25
N PRO A 626 -40.21 -12.92 18.45
CA PRO A 626 -39.56 -11.72 17.91
C PRO A 626 -38.07 -11.61 18.25
N ALA A 627 -37.65 -12.12 19.42
CA ALA A 627 -36.25 -12.11 19.85
C ALA A 627 -35.34 -13.01 19.00
N CYS A 628 -35.90 -13.97 18.27
CA CYS A 628 -35.19 -14.84 17.34
C CYS A 628 -35.50 -14.46 15.88
N THR A 629 -36.76 -14.16 15.56
CA THR A 629 -37.23 -13.85 14.20
C THR A 629 -36.43 -12.72 13.57
N VAL A 630 -36.04 -11.68 14.31
CA VAL A 630 -35.23 -10.55 13.81
C VAL A 630 -33.94 -10.97 13.06
N CYS A 631 -33.28 -12.05 13.48
CA CYS A 631 -32.11 -12.59 12.78
C CYS A 631 -32.50 -13.59 11.69
N HIS A 632 -33.55 -14.38 11.93
CA HIS A 632 -33.96 -15.47 11.04
C HIS A 632 -34.63 -14.96 9.75
N ILE A 633 -35.35 -13.83 9.77
CA ILE A 633 -35.90 -13.23 8.54
C ILE A 633 -34.83 -12.87 7.51
N ILE A 634 -33.63 -12.54 7.98
CA ILE A 634 -32.47 -12.24 7.12
C ILE A 634 -31.74 -13.53 6.76
N MET A 635 -31.45 -14.37 7.76
CA MET A 635 -30.53 -15.50 7.61
C MET A 635 -31.16 -16.72 6.91
N ASP A 636 -32.40 -17.07 7.23
CA ASP A 636 -33.02 -18.32 6.80
C ASP A 636 -33.33 -18.36 5.29
N PRO A 637 -33.81 -17.29 4.64
CA PRO A 637 -34.01 -17.30 3.18
C PRO A 637 -32.72 -17.58 2.41
N VAL A 638 -31.61 -16.93 2.78
CA VAL A 638 -30.29 -17.16 2.17
C VAL A 638 -29.78 -18.56 2.49
N ALA A 639 -30.01 -19.07 3.71
CA ALA A 639 -29.68 -20.44 4.06
C ALA A 639 -30.46 -21.45 3.18
N GLY A 640 -31.72 -21.15 2.90
CA GLY A 640 -32.56 -21.90 1.97
C GLY A 640 -32.07 -21.90 0.54
N ALA A 641 -31.36 -20.85 0.08
CA ALA A 641 -30.79 -20.86 -1.25
C ALA A 641 -29.75 -21.99 -1.47
N TYR A 642 -29.13 -22.49 -0.38
CA TYR A 642 -28.20 -23.63 -0.36
C TYR A 642 -28.89 -25.01 -0.25
N GLN A 643 -30.21 -25.09 -0.37
CA GLN A 643 -31.01 -26.30 -0.14
C GLN A 643 -30.59 -27.57 -0.91
N ASN A 644 -29.90 -27.44 -2.05
CA ASN A 644 -29.46 -28.58 -2.84
C ASN A 644 -28.09 -29.14 -2.43
N TYR A 645 -27.47 -28.65 -1.36
CA TYR A 645 -26.13 -29.10 -0.95
C TYR A 645 -26.16 -29.67 0.46
N GLY A 646 -25.85 -30.96 0.58
CA GLY A 646 -25.78 -31.67 1.84
C GLY A 646 -24.62 -31.24 2.73
N ASN A 647 -24.39 -32.02 3.79
CA ASN A 647 -23.38 -31.72 4.81
C ASN A 647 -21.97 -31.66 4.22
N ASP A 648 -21.63 -32.58 3.31
CA ASP A 648 -20.34 -32.64 2.64
C ASP A 648 -20.26 -31.70 1.43
N GLY A 649 -21.35 -30.98 1.11
CA GLY A 649 -21.41 -30.07 -0.03
C GLY A 649 -21.62 -30.75 -1.39
N ILE A 650 -22.00 -32.03 -1.39
CA ILE A 650 -22.45 -32.74 -2.60
C ILE A 650 -23.84 -32.23 -3.00
N TRP A 651 -24.04 -32.01 -4.30
CA TRP A 651 -25.33 -31.60 -4.83
C TRP A 651 -26.34 -32.76 -4.84
N ARG A 652 -27.51 -32.59 -4.22
CA ARG A 652 -28.60 -33.57 -4.11
C ARG A 652 -28.12 -35.00 -3.81
N ASP A 653 -27.50 -35.12 -2.63
CA ASP A 653 -26.85 -36.33 -2.12
C ASP A 653 -27.81 -37.37 -1.52
N SER A 654 -29.09 -37.07 -1.36
CA SER A 654 -30.09 -38.09 -0.99
C SER A 654 -30.26 -39.14 -2.08
N TRP A 655 -30.62 -40.37 -1.68
CA TRP A 655 -30.97 -41.45 -2.63
C TRP A 655 -32.03 -40.99 -3.65
N GLY A 656 -31.75 -41.22 -4.93
CA GLY A 656 -32.60 -40.78 -6.05
C GLY A 656 -32.38 -39.33 -6.50
N GLY A 657 -31.54 -38.54 -5.81
CA GLY A 657 -31.16 -37.18 -6.21
C GLY A 657 -32.30 -36.18 -6.20
N MET A 658 -33.28 -36.38 -5.33
CA MET A 658 -34.47 -35.51 -5.21
C MET A 658 -34.21 -34.28 -4.34
N ASP A 659 -33.33 -34.40 -3.34
CA ASP A 659 -33.07 -33.39 -2.32
C ASP A 659 -31.70 -33.61 -1.64
N SER A 660 -31.37 -32.76 -0.67
CA SER A 660 -30.26 -32.91 0.28
C SER A 660 -30.74 -32.90 1.73
N LEU A 661 -31.99 -33.32 1.97
CA LEU A 661 -32.59 -33.38 3.30
C LEU A 661 -32.20 -34.69 4.00
N PRO A 662 -31.80 -34.63 5.28
CA PRO A 662 -31.35 -35.82 6.01
C PRO A 662 -32.53 -36.76 6.31
N ASP A 663 -32.27 -38.07 6.32
CA ASP A 663 -33.30 -39.08 6.60
C ASP A 663 -33.88 -38.97 8.02
N THR A 664 -33.09 -38.48 8.98
CA THR A 664 -33.55 -38.14 10.34
C THR A 664 -34.61 -37.04 10.36
N TYR A 665 -34.62 -36.15 9.34
CA TYR A 665 -35.70 -35.19 9.15
C TYR A 665 -36.85 -35.77 8.33
N LYS A 666 -36.59 -36.57 7.29
CA LYS A 666 -37.66 -37.10 6.43
C LYS A 666 -38.48 -38.18 7.15
N TYR A 667 -37.80 -39.00 7.94
CA TYR A 667 -38.31 -40.20 8.60
C TYR A 667 -37.76 -40.34 10.04
N PRO A 668 -38.03 -39.38 10.94
CA PRO A 668 -37.53 -39.43 12.31
C PRO A 668 -37.90 -40.73 13.05
N GLU A 669 -39.04 -41.33 12.70
CA GLU A 669 -39.51 -42.59 13.25
C GLU A 669 -38.62 -43.80 12.94
N TRP A 670 -37.73 -43.71 11.93
CA TRP A 670 -36.74 -44.76 11.64
C TRP A 670 -35.61 -44.79 12.66
N PHE A 671 -35.39 -43.68 13.36
CA PHE A 671 -34.27 -43.51 14.30
C PHE A 671 -34.75 -43.49 15.76
N ASP A 672 -35.99 -43.06 16.02
CA ASP A 672 -36.62 -43.07 17.32
C ASP A 672 -38.12 -43.37 17.17
N GLU A 673 -38.56 -44.54 17.66
CA GLU A 673 -39.96 -45.00 17.60
C GLU A 673 -40.93 -44.04 18.31
N SER A 674 -40.42 -43.19 19.21
CA SER A 674 -41.22 -42.20 19.94
C SER A 674 -41.23 -40.80 19.29
N ALA A 675 -40.49 -40.61 18.19
CA ALA A 675 -40.40 -39.33 17.52
C ALA A 675 -41.72 -38.93 16.87
N VAL A 676 -42.02 -37.63 16.90
CA VAL A 676 -43.14 -37.05 16.18
C VAL A 676 -42.82 -37.09 14.68
N PRO A 677 -43.73 -37.60 13.82
CA PRO A 677 -43.53 -37.60 12.38
C PRO A 677 -43.23 -36.20 11.84
N SER A 678 -42.30 -36.14 10.90
CA SER A 678 -41.89 -34.89 10.26
C SER A 678 -42.99 -34.30 9.37
N PRO A 679 -43.04 -32.96 9.20
CA PRO A 679 -43.91 -32.33 8.20
C PRO A 679 -43.44 -32.52 6.75
N TYR A 680 -42.34 -33.24 6.52
CA TYR A 680 -41.79 -33.53 5.18
C TYR A 680 -42.83 -34.15 4.22
N GLN A 681 -42.79 -33.73 2.97
CA GLN A 681 -43.51 -34.34 1.86
C GLN A 681 -42.54 -34.69 0.73
N GLU A 682 -42.80 -35.80 0.04
CA GLU A 682 -42.00 -36.21 -1.11
C GLU A 682 -41.89 -35.09 -2.15
N GLY A 683 -40.66 -34.77 -2.57
CA GLY A 683 -40.35 -33.65 -3.46
C GLY A 683 -39.99 -32.34 -2.76
N ASP A 684 -40.06 -32.27 -1.43
CA ASP A 684 -39.51 -31.13 -0.69
C ASP A 684 -37.99 -31.09 -0.82
N THR A 685 -37.45 -29.94 -1.19
CA THR A 685 -36.01 -29.67 -1.16
C THR A 685 -35.58 -28.87 0.07
N TRP A 686 -36.54 -28.35 0.85
CA TRP A 686 -36.28 -27.48 2.00
C TRP A 686 -37.19 -27.79 3.18
N PHE A 687 -36.71 -27.46 4.39
CA PHE A 687 -37.44 -27.69 5.63
C PHE A 687 -38.72 -26.85 5.72
N ARG A 688 -39.90 -27.48 5.85
CA ARG A 688 -41.21 -26.78 5.88
C ARG A 688 -41.48 -25.89 7.10
N GLY A 689 -40.67 -26.01 8.15
CA GLY A 689 -40.75 -25.20 9.38
C GLY A 689 -39.78 -24.01 9.43
N VAL A 690 -39.22 -23.62 8.28
CA VAL A 690 -38.24 -22.55 8.11
C VAL A 690 -38.74 -21.61 7.02
N LEU A 691 -38.32 -20.33 7.05
CA LEU A 691 -38.62 -19.41 5.97
C LEU A 691 -38.15 -19.95 4.61
N LYS A 692 -38.91 -19.61 3.57
CA LYS A 692 -38.66 -20.09 2.21
C LYS A 692 -37.31 -19.58 1.69
N PRO A 693 -36.61 -20.35 0.84
CA PRO A 693 -35.42 -19.88 0.14
C PRO A 693 -35.67 -18.53 -0.55
N GLY A 694 -34.76 -17.58 -0.38
CA GLY A 694 -34.96 -16.20 -0.83
C GLY A 694 -33.83 -15.23 -0.45
N PHE A 695 -34.04 -13.95 -0.70
CA PHE A 695 -33.15 -12.84 -0.35
C PHE A 695 -33.97 -11.56 -0.19
N GLY A 696 -33.92 -10.93 1.00
CA GLY A 696 -34.87 -9.88 1.37
C GLY A 696 -36.31 -10.42 1.27
N ASP A 697 -37.21 -9.63 0.70
CA ASP A 697 -38.62 -10.02 0.48
C ASP A 697 -38.82 -10.90 -0.76
N ALA A 698 -37.77 -11.10 -1.57
CA ALA A 698 -37.86 -11.91 -2.78
C ALA A 698 -37.68 -13.41 -2.45
N VAL A 699 -38.66 -14.23 -2.85
CA VAL A 699 -38.56 -15.69 -2.81
C VAL A 699 -37.81 -16.20 -4.04
N ALA A 700 -36.93 -17.19 -3.85
CA ALA A 700 -36.20 -17.81 -4.95
C ALA A 700 -37.19 -18.45 -5.96
N PRO A 701 -37.04 -18.18 -7.27
CA PRO A 701 -38.04 -18.55 -8.26
C PRO A 701 -38.09 -20.05 -8.59
N SER A 702 -36.99 -20.76 -8.37
CA SER A 702 -36.90 -22.21 -8.54
C SER A 702 -35.97 -22.82 -7.50
N SER A 703 -36.30 -24.03 -7.06
CA SER A 703 -35.45 -24.81 -6.18
C SER A 703 -34.22 -25.38 -6.88
N ASP A 704 -34.24 -25.55 -8.21
CA ASP A 704 -33.11 -26.13 -8.95
C ASP A 704 -31.91 -25.18 -9.07
N ASN A 705 -32.15 -23.86 -9.08
CA ASN A 705 -31.14 -22.82 -9.33
C ASN A 705 -31.12 -21.71 -8.27
N SER A 706 -31.65 -21.98 -7.07
CA SER A 706 -31.80 -20.97 -6.01
C SER A 706 -30.49 -20.28 -5.63
N LEU A 707 -29.36 -21.00 -5.66
CA LEU A 707 -28.05 -20.43 -5.32
C LEU A 707 -27.48 -19.53 -6.43
N GLN A 708 -27.72 -19.87 -7.70
CA GLN A 708 -27.35 -19.03 -8.85
C GLN A 708 -28.16 -17.74 -8.86
N TRP A 709 -29.45 -17.85 -8.58
CA TRP A 709 -30.33 -16.70 -8.41
C TRP A 709 -29.86 -15.79 -7.26
N LEU A 710 -29.51 -16.37 -6.10
CA LEU A 710 -28.97 -15.62 -4.97
C LEU A 710 -27.66 -14.90 -5.36
N ALA A 711 -26.73 -15.58 -6.03
CA ALA A 711 -25.48 -14.99 -6.48
C ALA A 711 -25.71 -13.75 -7.37
N GLN A 712 -26.68 -13.82 -8.29
CA GLN A 712 -27.08 -12.68 -9.13
C GLN A 712 -27.69 -11.54 -8.31
N LYS A 713 -28.51 -11.85 -7.30
CA LYS A 713 -29.08 -10.83 -6.40
C LYS A 713 -28.02 -10.11 -5.58
N ILE A 714 -27.06 -10.84 -5.04
CA ILE A 714 -25.93 -10.25 -4.30
C ILE A 714 -25.09 -9.37 -5.23
N ALA A 715 -24.77 -9.83 -6.44
CA ALA A 715 -24.00 -9.05 -7.40
C ALA A 715 -24.70 -7.75 -7.85
N GLN A 716 -26.03 -7.67 -7.73
CA GLN A 716 -26.84 -6.48 -8.04
C GLN A 716 -27.09 -5.58 -6.82
N ASP A 717 -26.73 -6.03 -5.63
CA ASP A 717 -26.97 -5.32 -4.38
C ASP A 717 -25.96 -4.17 -4.22
N PRO A 718 -26.39 -2.93 -3.91
CA PRO A 718 -25.48 -1.80 -3.72
C PRO A 718 -24.41 -2.05 -2.64
N ARG A 719 -24.70 -2.89 -1.64
CA ARG A 719 -23.74 -3.23 -0.56
C ARG A 719 -22.58 -4.09 -1.05
N PHE A 720 -22.71 -4.73 -2.22
CA PHE A 720 -21.64 -5.56 -2.78
C PHE A 720 -20.32 -4.78 -2.93
N ALA A 721 -20.38 -3.56 -3.48
CA ALA A 721 -19.19 -2.74 -3.67
C ALA A 721 -18.49 -2.42 -2.33
N THR A 722 -19.25 -1.96 -1.34
CA THR A 722 -18.76 -1.69 0.02
C THR A 722 -18.15 -2.94 0.67
N ALA A 723 -18.78 -4.10 0.48
CA ALA A 723 -18.26 -5.37 0.99
C ALA A 723 -16.92 -5.75 0.37
N VAL A 724 -16.74 -5.50 -0.94
CA VAL A 724 -15.48 -5.76 -1.65
C VAL A 724 -14.37 -4.83 -1.15
N VAL A 725 -14.63 -3.54 -0.97
CA VAL A 725 -13.66 -2.62 -0.36
C VAL A 725 -13.26 -3.11 1.03
N ALA A 726 -14.23 -3.46 1.88
CA ALA A 726 -13.97 -3.97 3.22
C ALA A 726 -13.28 -5.34 3.24
N PHE A 727 -13.46 -6.16 2.20
CA PHE A 727 -12.80 -7.45 2.03
C PHE A 727 -11.29 -7.28 1.83
N TRP A 728 -10.89 -6.35 0.95
CA TRP A 728 -9.49 -6.14 0.57
C TRP A 728 -8.76 -5.13 1.45
N TRP A 729 -9.48 -4.26 2.17
CA TRP A 729 -8.92 -3.25 3.07
C TRP A 729 -7.80 -3.79 3.98
N PRO A 730 -7.94 -4.93 4.70
CA PRO A 730 -6.91 -5.41 5.61
C PRO A 730 -5.66 -5.96 4.91
N ALA A 731 -5.80 -6.45 3.68
CA ALA A 731 -4.67 -6.95 2.89
C ALA A 731 -3.77 -5.80 2.42
N ILE A 732 -4.33 -4.60 2.25
CA ILE A 732 -3.64 -3.41 1.73
C ILE A 732 -3.20 -2.51 2.89
N ILE A 733 -4.15 -2.06 3.72
CA ILE A 733 -3.91 -1.11 4.82
C ILE A 733 -3.27 -1.78 6.04
N GLY A 734 -3.50 -3.09 6.24
CA GLY A 734 -2.98 -3.82 7.39
C GLY A 734 -3.86 -3.80 8.64
N GLU A 735 -4.96 -3.05 8.61
CA GLU A 735 -5.93 -2.98 9.71
C GLU A 735 -7.31 -3.45 9.24
N ALA A 736 -8.15 -3.92 10.16
CA ALA A 736 -9.55 -4.21 9.83
C ALA A 736 -10.34 -2.90 9.66
N VAL A 737 -11.39 -2.94 8.84
CA VAL A 737 -12.39 -1.86 8.83
C VAL A 737 -12.96 -1.69 10.23
N MET A 738 -13.03 -0.45 10.69
CA MET A 738 -13.46 -0.07 12.02
C MET A 738 -14.95 -0.35 12.20
N LEU A 739 -15.32 -0.55 13.45
CA LEU A 739 -16.69 -0.71 13.86
C LEU A 739 -17.13 0.56 14.58
N ALA A 740 -18.38 0.98 14.37
CA ALA A 740 -18.92 2.14 15.06
C ALA A 740 -18.76 1.97 16.58
N PRO A 741 -18.23 2.97 17.30
CA PRO A 741 -18.11 2.89 18.75
C PRO A 741 -19.51 2.84 19.38
N GLN A 742 -19.74 1.88 20.29
CA GLN A 742 -21.08 1.62 20.84
C GLN A 742 -21.31 2.27 22.21
N SER A 743 -20.25 2.68 22.90
CA SER A 743 -20.32 3.23 24.26
C SER A 743 -20.05 4.72 24.28
N THR A 744 -21.10 5.53 24.34
CA THR A 744 -21.03 7.00 24.38
C THR A 744 -20.38 7.55 25.65
N THR A 745 -20.24 6.73 26.70
CA THR A 745 -19.58 7.07 27.96
C THR A 745 -18.07 6.84 27.96
N ASN A 746 -17.50 6.28 26.87
CA ASN A 746 -16.06 6.12 26.73
C ASN A 746 -15.40 7.52 26.59
N PRO A 747 -14.37 7.87 27.40
CA PRO A 747 -13.65 9.14 27.25
C PRO A 747 -13.11 9.40 25.84
N ASP A 748 -12.81 8.33 25.10
CA ASP A 748 -12.28 8.39 23.73
C ASP A 748 -13.35 8.32 22.64
N TYR A 749 -14.64 8.29 23.01
CA TYR A 749 -15.77 8.04 22.10
C TYR A 749 -15.77 8.98 20.89
N ASP A 750 -15.62 10.29 21.10
CA ASP A 750 -15.71 11.28 20.02
C ASP A 750 -14.58 11.13 19.01
N GLN A 751 -13.36 10.84 19.48
CA GLN A 751 -12.19 10.60 18.62
C GLN A 751 -12.35 9.29 17.83
N LEU A 752 -12.78 8.21 18.50
CA LEU A 752 -13.06 6.94 17.84
C LEU A 752 -14.16 7.08 16.79
N LEU A 753 -15.20 7.85 17.09
CA LEU A 753 -16.31 8.10 16.19
C LEU A 753 -15.84 8.92 14.98
N ARG A 754 -15.02 9.96 15.15
CA ARG A 754 -14.44 10.72 14.03
C ARG A 754 -13.55 9.87 13.13
N LYS A 755 -12.67 9.02 13.68
CA LYS A 755 -11.83 8.11 12.89
C LYS A 755 -12.68 7.10 12.11
N PHE A 756 -13.65 6.47 12.80
CA PHE A 756 -14.59 5.55 12.17
C PHE A 756 -15.31 6.22 11.01
N ASP A 757 -15.84 7.42 11.24
CA ASP A 757 -16.63 8.14 10.27
C ASP A 757 -15.82 8.56 9.04
N ALA A 758 -14.58 9.03 9.24
CA ALA A 758 -13.65 9.37 8.16
C ALA A 758 -13.32 8.13 7.30
N GLN A 759 -13.15 6.97 7.93
CA GLN A 759 -12.90 5.72 7.22
C GLN A 759 -14.13 5.29 6.42
N GLN A 760 -15.32 5.39 7.00
CA GLN A 760 -16.57 5.03 6.30
C GLN A 760 -16.84 5.93 5.10
N ALA A 761 -16.58 7.25 5.20
CA ALA A 761 -16.67 8.16 4.06
C ALA A 761 -15.73 7.75 2.93
N SER A 762 -14.48 7.40 3.27
CA SER A 762 -13.49 6.96 2.28
C SER A 762 -13.88 5.63 1.62
N ILE A 763 -14.39 4.67 2.40
CA ILE A 763 -14.88 3.38 1.89
C ILE A 763 -16.08 3.57 0.96
N ALA A 764 -17.01 4.46 1.32
CA ALA A 764 -18.19 4.74 0.50
C ALA A 764 -17.80 5.34 -0.86
N ALA A 765 -16.86 6.30 -0.88
CA ALA A 765 -16.34 6.87 -2.12
C ALA A 765 -15.68 5.80 -3.01
N LEU A 766 -14.76 5.01 -2.44
CA LEU A 766 -14.11 3.90 -3.15
C LEU A 766 -15.11 2.87 -3.69
N ALA A 767 -16.18 2.57 -2.94
CA ALA A 767 -17.23 1.65 -3.37
C ALA A 767 -18.05 2.22 -4.53
N ALA A 768 -18.39 3.51 -4.50
CA ALA A 768 -19.09 4.18 -5.59
C ALA A 768 -18.24 4.16 -6.87
N ASP A 769 -16.96 4.55 -6.78
CA ASP A 769 -16.03 4.54 -7.91
C ASP A 769 -15.84 3.13 -8.48
N PHE A 770 -15.72 2.13 -7.60
CA PHE A 770 -15.61 0.73 -8.01
C PHE A 770 -16.85 0.23 -8.77
N ALA A 771 -18.06 0.59 -8.30
CA ALA A 771 -19.30 0.23 -8.98
C ALA A 771 -19.42 0.94 -10.34
N GLN A 772 -19.08 2.23 -10.41
CA GLN A 772 -19.06 3.01 -11.67
C GLN A 772 -18.00 2.49 -12.65
N GLY A 773 -16.86 2.03 -12.14
CA GLY A 773 -15.76 1.42 -12.89
C GLY A 773 -16.00 -0.02 -13.37
N ASN A 774 -17.26 -0.47 -13.44
CA ASN A 774 -17.64 -1.82 -13.84
C ASN A 774 -17.03 -2.93 -12.96
N TYR A 775 -16.90 -2.67 -11.65
CA TYR A 775 -16.39 -3.61 -10.66
C TYR A 775 -14.99 -4.15 -10.96
N GLN A 776 -14.09 -3.34 -11.53
CA GLN A 776 -12.70 -3.74 -11.79
C GLN A 776 -11.86 -3.64 -10.53
N LEU A 777 -11.43 -4.78 -9.97
CA LEU A 777 -10.69 -4.79 -8.70
C LEU A 777 -9.31 -4.14 -8.84
N ARG A 778 -8.63 -4.30 -9.98
CA ARG A 778 -7.30 -3.69 -10.20
C ARG A 778 -7.33 -2.17 -9.98
N GLU A 779 -8.35 -1.51 -10.52
CA GLU A 779 -8.57 -0.08 -10.31
C GLU A 779 -8.80 0.23 -8.82
N LEU A 780 -9.66 -0.53 -8.14
CA LEU A 780 -9.89 -0.35 -6.70
C LEU A 780 -8.60 -0.50 -5.86
N LEU A 781 -7.73 -1.47 -6.18
CA LEU A 781 -6.46 -1.64 -5.46
C LEU A 781 -5.54 -0.43 -5.64
N VAL A 782 -5.50 0.15 -6.84
CA VAL A 782 -4.75 1.38 -7.12
C VAL A 782 -5.34 2.57 -6.36
N GLU A 783 -6.66 2.75 -6.37
CA GLU A 783 -7.29 3.87 -5.67
C GLU A 783 -7.14 3.77 -4.14
N ILE A 784 -7.15 2.56 -3.57
CA ILE A 784 -6.80 2.37 -2.15
C ILE A 784 -5.34 2.76 -1.89
N ALA A 785 -4.41 2.38 -2.76
CA ALA A 785 -2.99 2.74 -2.62
C ALA A 785 -2.72 4.25 -2.84
N LEU A 786 -3.57 4.94 -3.60
CA LEU A 786 -3.53 6.39 -3.78
C LEU A 786 -4.20 7.15 -2.63
N SER A 787 -5.01 6.47 -1.81
CA SER A 787 -5.74 7.10 -0.72
C SER A 787 -4.82 7.65 0.39
N PRO A 788 -5.26 8.68 1.13
CA PRO A 788 -4.53 9.18 2.29
C PRO A 788 -4.29 8.12 3.38
N TRP A 789 -5.14 7.10 3.47
CA TRP A 789 -4.98 6.00 4.43
C TRP A 789 -3.72 5.18 4.19
N PHE A 790 -3.45 4.82 2.93
CA PHE A 790 -2.24 4.09 2.56
C PHE A 790 -1.00 4.99 2.54
N ARG A 791 -1.20 6.25 2.16
CA ARG A 791 -0.11 7.21 1.97
C ARG A 791 0.26 7.98 3.22
N SER A 792 -0.46 7.85 4.33
CA SER A 792 -0.11 8.54 5.58
C SER A 792 1.34 8.20 5.97
N GLU A 793 2.15 9.24 6.23
CA GLU A 793 3.57 9.08 6.55
C GLU A 793 3.92 9.69 7.91
N ARG A 794 3.47 10.91 8.19
CA ARG A 794 3.82 11.57 9.46
C ARG A 794 2.68 12.43 9.95
N VAL A 795 2.44 12.34 11.25
CA VAL A 795 1.53 13.21 11.99
C VAL A 795 2.35 14.34 12.65
N ASP A 796 1.86 15.57 12.56
CA ASP A 796 2.45 16.73 13.22
C ASP A 796 2.40 16.53 14.75
N PRO A 797 3.56 16.50 15.44
CA PRO A 797 3.61 16.30 16.89
C PRO A 797 2.77 17.31 17.69
N SER A 798 2.51 18.51 17.17
CA SER A 798 1.76 19.56 17.85
C SER A 798 0.26 19.25 18.03
N ILE A 799 -0.30 18.34 17.22
CA ILE A 799 -1.72 17.96 17.28
C ILE A 799 -1.96 16.59 17.92
N VAL A 800 -0.88 15.83 18.17
CA VAL A 800 -0.98 14.46 18.71
C VAL A 800 -1.62 14.46 20.10
N GLU A 801 -1.31 15.43 20.96
CA GLU A 801 -1.83 15.45 22.33
C GLU A 801 -3.37 15.58 22.37
N THR A 802 -3.97 16.29 21.40
CA THR A 802 -5.42 16.54 21.34
C THR A 802 -6.19 15.57 20.42
N ARG A 803 -5.48 14.80 19.58
CA ARG A 803 -6.05 13.91 18.54
C ARG A 803 -5.43 12.50 18.53
N SER A 804 -4.79 12.09 19.63
CA SER A 804 -3.99 10.86 19.70
C SER A 804 -4.77 9.58 19.37
N VAL A 805 -6.07 9.52 19.72
CA VAL A 805 -6.88 8.32 19.50
C VAL A 805 -7.35 8.23 18.05
N GLU A 806 -7.81 9.34 17.47
CA GLU A 806 -8.32 9.34 16.09
C GLU A 806 -7.22 9.24 15.04
N LEU A 807 -6.00 9.69 15.37
CA LEU A 807 -4.84 9.59 14.49
C LEU A 807 -3.97 8.35 14.78
N ALA A 808 -4.34 7.52 15.74
CA ALA A 808 -3.60 6.29 16.05
C ALA A 808 -3.52 5.38 14.81
N GLY A 809 -2.31 4.94 14.46
CA GLY A 809 -2.03 4.10 13.29
C GLY A 809 -1.82 4.88 11.98
N LEU A 810 -2.10 6.19 11.95
CA LEU A 810 -1.77 7.03 10.80
C LEU A 810 -0.29 7.45 10.87
N GLY A 811 0.43 7.27 9.75
CA GLY A 811 1.86 7.60 9.68
C GLY A 811 2.76 6.60 10.40
N THR A 812 2.23 5.43 10.74
CA THR A 812 3.03 4.29 11.19
C THR A 812 3.14 3.28 10.06
N SER A 813 4.36 2.85 9.74
CA SER A 813 4.59 1.80 8.75
C SER A 813 3.98 0.47 9.22
N ARG A 814 3.44 -0.29 8.28
CA ARG A 814 2.76 -1.57 8.50
C ARG A 814 3.78 -2.70 8.57
N LEU A 815 3.71 -3.54 9.60
CA LEU A 815 4.53 -4.76 9.69
C LEU A 815 4.20 -5.71 8.51
N LEU A 816 5.24 -6.12 7.78
CA LEU A 816 5.14 -7.09 6.70
C LEU A 816 4.71 -8.47 7.23
N THR A 817 3.88 -9.18 6.47
CA THR A 817 3.58 -10.58 6.80
C THR A 817 4.82 -11.45 6.59
N ALA A 818 4.84 -12.66 7.15
CA ALA A 818 5.91 -13.63 6.93
C ALA A 818 6.20 -13.85 5.43
N GLU A 819 5.14 -13.94 4.63
CA GLU A 819 5.23 -14.14 3.18
C GLU A 819 5.75 -12.89 2.46
N GLU A 820 5.32 -11.69 2.87
CA GLU A 820 5.82 -10.43 2.28
C GLU A 820 7.28 -10.16 2.64
N LEU A 821 7.67 -10.40 3.90
CA LEU A 821 9.05 -10.27 4.34
C LEU A 821 9.95 -11.28 3.62
N GLU A 822 9.49 -12.52 3.43
CA GLU A 822 10.23 -13.51 2.66
C GLU A 822 10.39 -13.10 1.19
N ALA A 823 9.32 -12.58 0.56
CA ALA A 823 9.37 -12.10 -0.81
C ALA A 823 10.33 -10.91 -0.96
N LYS A 824 10.24 -9.92 -0.06
CA LYS A 824 11.18 -8.77 0.02
C LYS A 824 12.62 -9.25 0.22
N THR A 825 12.83 -10.19 1.15
CA THR A 825 14.14 -10.79 1.42
C THR A 825 14.70 -11.48 0.17
N HIS A 826 13.89 -12.27 -0.52
CA HIS A 826 14.32 -12.96 -1.73
C HIS A 826 14.60 -11.99 -2.89
N ALA A 827 13.75 -10.99 -3.08
CA ALA A 827 13.92 -9.99 -4.13
C ALA A 827 15.23 -9.20 -3.95
N ILE A 828 15.53 -8.79 -2.71
CA ILE A 828 16.72 -8.02 -2.37
C ILE A 828 17.95 -8.92 -2.32
N LEU A 829 17.90 -10.03 -1.57
CA LEU A 829 19.07 -10.87 -1.32
C LEU A 829 19.36 -11.91 -2.40
N GLY A 830 18.36 -12.27 -3.21
CA GLY A 830 18.45 -13.37 -4.18
C GLY A 830 18.32 -14.76 -3.58
N GLN A 831 18.03 -14.87 -2.27
CA GLN A 831 17.95 -16.14 -1.53
C GLN A 831 16.90 -16.04 -0.42
N ARG A 832 16.21 -17.16 -0.10
CA ARG A 832 15.33 -17.24 1.07
C ARG A 832 16.05 -17.87 2.27
N TRP A 833 15.65 -17.45 3.46
CA TRP A 833 16.24 -17.96 4.69
C TRP A 833 15.91 -19.45 4.88
N GLY A 834 16.94 -20.30 4.98
CA GLY A 834 16.79 -21.74 5.19
C GLY A 834 16.09 -22.46 4.03
N GLU A 835 16.22 -21.93 2.81
CA GLU A 835 15.61 -22.51 1.62
C GLU A 835 16.14 -23.92 1.34
N TRP A 836 15.22 -24.85 1.14
CA TRP A 836 15.52 -26.19 0.68
C TRP A 836 14.49 -26.61 -0.36
N THR A 837 14.97 -27.13 -1.48
CA THR A 837 14.12 -27.56 -2.60
C THR A 837 14.29 -29.05 -2.82
N GLU A 838 13.16 -29.77 -2.90
CA GLU A 838 13.14 -31.19 -3.22
C GLU A 838 12.13 -31.43 -4.34
N PRO A 839 12.53 -32.00 -5.49
CA PRO A 839 11.59 -32.38 -6.53
C PRO A 839 10.63 -33.46 -5.99
N ARG A 840 9.40 -33.07 -5.64
CA ARG A 840 8.33 -33.93 -5.08
C ARG A 840 8.66 -34.52 -3.69
N GLY A 841 9.03 -33.65 -2.74
CA GLY A 841 9.22 -34.03 -1.35
C GLY A 841 7.93 -34.16 -0.53
N TYR A 842 7.89 -35.12 0.41
CA TYR A 842 6.82 -35.26 1.41
C TYR A 842 6.67 -34.04 2.34
N TRP A 843 7.69 -33.17 2.39
CA TRP A 843 7.80 -32.04 3.31
C TRP A 843 7.05 -30.77 2.85
N ASN A 844 6.85 -30.60 1.53
CA ASN A 844 5.95 -29.61 0.97
C ASN A 844 5.37 -30.13 -0.36
N LEU A 845 4.29 -30.89 -0.24
CA LEU A 845 3.63 -31.62 -1.34
C LEU A 845 3.07 -30.73 -2.46
N TYR A 846 2.95 -29.43 -2.22
CA TYR A 846 2.25 -28.51 -3.11
C TYR A 846 3.22 -27.63 -3.89
N THR A 847 4.17 -26.96 -3.22
CA THR A 847 5.11 -26.02 -3.88
C THR A 847 6.52 -26.57 -4.05
N GLY A 848 6.91 -27.64 -3.34
CA GLY A 848 8.26 -28.23 -3.42
C GLY A 848 9.38 -27.36 -2.83
N VAL A 849 9.04 -26.23 -2.21
CA VAL A 849 9.99 -25.30 -1.58
C VAL A 849 9.70 -25.22 -0.09
N TYR A 850 10.71 -25.46 0.74
CA TYR A 850 10.65 -25.27 2.18
C TYR A 850 11.56 -24.12 2.60
N THR A 851 11.10 -23.26 3.50
CA THR A 851 11.89 -22.15 4.03
C THR A 851 11.73 -22.00 5.54
N GLY A 852 12.68 -21.29 6.15
CA GLY A 852 12.62 -20.93 7.56
C GLY A 852 11.40 -20.07 7.87
N LEU A 853 11.15 -19.02 7.09
CA LEU A 853 10.11 -18.03 7.43
C LEU A 853 8.70 -18.50 7.06
N ALA A 854 8.47 -18.95 5.82
CA ALA A 854 7.13 -19.35 5.37
C ALA A 854 6.65 -20.72 5.90
N ASN A 855 7.55 -21.64 6.29
CA ASN A 855 7.16 -22.96 6.81
C ASN A 855 7.41 -23.11 8.31
N ARG A 856 8.66 -22.93 8.77
CA ARG A 856 9.05 -23.24 10.17
C ARG A 856 8.55 -22.20 11.18
N PHE A 857 8.76 -20.92 10.88
CA PHE A 857 8.54 -19.82 11.81
C PHE A 857 7.31 -18.97 11.48
N ARG A 858 6.53 -19.34 10.46
CA ARG A 858 5.39 -18.55 9.96
C ARG A 858 4.43 -18.10 11.05
N LEU A 859 3.97 -19.02 11.90
CA LEU A 859 3.05 -18.69 13.00
C LEU A 859 3.74 -17.87 14.10
N TYR A 860 5.02 -18.13 14.39
CA TYR A 860 5.81 -17.33 15.35
C TYR A 860 6.01 -15.89 14.89
N TYR A 861 6.08 -15.67 13.57
CA TYR A 861 6.18 -14.34 12.97
C TYR A 861 4.81 -13.68 12.70
N GLY A 862 3.70 -14.29 13.09
CA GLY A 862 2.36 -13.68 12.99
C GLY A 862 1.56 -14.02 11.74
N GLY A 863 1.98 -15.02 10.97
CA GLY A 863 1.16 -15.63 9.94
C GLY A 863 -0.02 -16.43 10.51
N ILE A 864 -0.84 -17.00 9.62
CA ILE A 864 -2.07 -17.73 9.97
C ILE A 864 -2.00 -19.20 9.55
N ASP A 865 -2.76 -20.06 10.23
CA ASP A 865 -3.00 -21.44 9.82
C ASP A 865 -4.41 -21.62 9.20
N SER A 866 -5.24 -20.58 9.23
CA SER A 866 -6.65 -20.62 8.79
C SER A 866 -7.53 -21.62 9.57
N VAL A 867 -7.01 -22.23 10.64
CA VAL A 867 -7.68 -23.19 11.52
C VAL A 867 -8.01 -22.54 12.86
N GLY A 868 -7.00 -22.40 13.73
CA GLY A 868 -7.11 -21.79 15.05
C GLY A 868 -6.67 -20.32 15.05
N ILE A 869 -5.70 -19.98 14.23
CA ILE A 869 -5.18 -18.62 14.05
C ILE A 869 -5.64 -18.13 12.68
N LYS A 870 -6.62 -17.22 12.68
CA LYS A 870 -7.30 -16.72 11.47
C LYS A 870 -6.99 -15.24 11.17
N GLN A 871 -6.34 -14.55 12.08
CA GLN A 871 -5.97 -13.15 11.94
C GLN A 871 -4.47 -13.00 12.09
N ARG A 872 -3.87 -12.20 11.21
CA ARG A 872 -2.45 -11.90 11.27
C ARG A 872 -2.17 -10.98 12.44
N SER A 873 -1.09 -11.25 13.16
CA SER A 873 -0.60 -10.30 14.15
C SER A 873 0.21 -9.23 13.43
N ARG A 874 -0.23 -7.97 13.57
CA ARG A 874 0.32 -6.81 12.84
C ARG A 874 1.18 -5.90 13.72
N GLN A 875 1.30 -6.24 14.99
CA GLN A 875 2.19 -5.56 15.94
C GLN A 875 3.34 -6.50 16.31
N MET A 876 4.55 -5.97 16.24
CA MET A 876 5.76 -6.69 16.63
C MET A 876 5.66 -7.13 18.10
N ASN A 877 5.90 -8.41 18.35
CA ASN A 877 5.99 -8.96 19.70
C ASN A 877 7.35 -9.65 19.93
N ALA A 878 7.62 -10.08 21.16
CA ALA A 878 8.92 -10.67 21.50
C ALA A 878 9.27 -11.94 20.69
N LEU A 879 8.28 -12.76 20.33
CA LEU A 879 8.51 -13.94 19.49
C LEU A 879 8.89 -13.55 18.07
N MET A 880 8.19 -12.56 17.50
CA MET A 880 8.48 -12.04 16.16
C MET A 880 9.87 -11.42 16.08
N ALA A 881 10.25 -10.62 17.08
CA ALA A 881 11.56 -10.01 17.17
C ALA A 881 12.69 -11.06 17.19
N ASN A 882 12.52 -12.14 17.96
CA ASN A 882 13.48 -13.25 17.99
C ASN A 882 13.57 -13.99 16.64
N VAL A 883 12.44 -14.10 15.91
CA VAL A 883 12.44 -14.71 14.56
C VAL A 883 13.21 -13.83 13.59
N THR A 884 12.97 -12.51 13.58
CA THR A 884 13.69 -11.58 12.69
C THR A 884 15.16 -11.48 13.02
N GLU A 885 15.51 -11.49 14.31
CA GLU A 885 16.89 -11.50 14.77
C GLU A 885 17.62 -12.76 14.28
N ARG A 886 16.97 -13.92 14.44
CA ARG A 886 17.51 -15.19 13.94
C ARG A 886 17.65 -15.21 12.42
N GLN A 887 16.63 -14.73 11.69
CA GLN A 887 16.68 -14.61 10.23
C GLN A 887 17.87 -13.75 9.80
N ALA A 888 18.02 -12.57 10.41
CA ALA A 888 19.11 -11.65 10.11
C ALA A 888 20.48 -12.29 10.39
N LEU A 889 20.64 -12.92 11.56
CA LEU A 889 21.88 -13.59 11.97
C LEU A 889 22.29 -14.71 11.00
N GLU A 890 21.34 -15.56 10.59
CA GLU A 890 21.62 -16.69 9.70
C GLU A 890 21.76 -16.27 8.22
N SER A 891 21.23 -15.10 7.82
CA SER A 891 21.22 -14.65 6.42
C SER A 891 22.32 -13.64 6.09
N SER A 892 22.78 -12.84 7.07
CA SER A 892 23.70 -11.72 6.83
C SER A 892 25.05 -12.18 6.29
N CYS A 893 25.64 -13.22 6.89
CA CYS A 893 26.95 -13.72 6.47
C CYS A 893 26.92 -14.21 5.02
N ALA A 894 25.94 -15.08 4.68
CA ALA A 894 25.81 -15.61 3.33
C ALA A 894 25.54 -14.48 2.31
N ALA A 895 24.68 -13.52 2.64
CA ALA A 895 24.39 -12.39 1.74
C ALA A 895 25.66 -11.60 1.40
N VAL A 896 26.49 -11.28 2.39
CA VAL A 896 27.71 -10.49 2.18
C VAL A 896 28.79 -11.31 1.47
N VAL A 897 29.07 -12.52 1.98
CA VAL A 897 30.15 -13.36 1.46
C VAL A 897 29.90 -13.79 0.02
N LEU A 898 28.67 -14.22 -0.31
CA LEU A 898 28.33 -14.64 -1.67
C LEU A 898 28.36 -13.48 -2.66
N ASP A 899 28.02 -12.26 -2.24
CA ASP A 899 28.15 -11.08 -3.10
C ASP A 899 29.63 -10.74 -3.38
N PHE A 900 30.49 -10.79 -2.37
CA PHE A 900 31.94 -10.55 -2.55
C PHE A 900 32.68 -11.64 -3.36
N LEU A 901 32.09 -12.82 -3.52
CA LEU A 901 32.56 -13.86 -4.44
C LEU A 901 32.34 -13.48 -5.92
N LEU A 902 31.32 -12.66 -6.21
CA LEU A 902 31.04 -12.21 -7.57
C LEU A 902 32.02 -11.10 -7.99
N PRO A 903 32.36 -11.01 -9.29
CA PRO A 903 33.02 -9.85 -9.85
C PRO A 903 32.24 -8.57 -9.51
N GLN A 904 32.92 -7.47 -9.19
CA GLN A 904 32.30 -6.25 -8.67
C GLN A 904 31.12 -5.73 -9.52
N ASN A 905 31.20 -5.82 -10.85
CA ASN A 905 30.13 -5.37 -11.75
C ASN A 905 28.89 -6.29 -11.79
N ASN A 906 28.99 -7.49 -11.20
CA ASN A 906 27.91 -8.48 -11.13
C ASN A 906 27.33 -8.59 -9.71
N ARG A 907 27.80 -7.76 -8.77
CA ARG A 907 27.33 -7.74 -7.38
C ARG A 907 25.97 -7.07 -7.27
N ARG A 908 25.17 -7.53 -6.31
CA ARG A 908 23.87 -6.98 -5.94
C ARG A 908 24.01 -5.80 -4.98
N PHE A 909 24.93 -5.87 -4.03
CA PHE A 909 25.06 -4.87 -2.97
C PHE A 909 26.35 -4.08 -3.09
N PHE A 910 27.51 -4.75 -3.09
CA PHE A 910 28.80 -4.12 -2.85
C PHE A 910 29.49 -3.66 -4.14
N SER A 911 28.84 -2.74 -4.86
CA SER A 911 29.31 -2.19 -6.13
C SER A 911 30.32 -1.05 -5.97
N GLU A 912 30.27 -0.30 -4.86
CA GLU A 912 31.16 0.85 -4.61
C GLU A 912 32.47 0.45 -3.92
N VAL A 913 32.51 -0.73 -3.31
CA VAL A 913 33.66 -1.18 -2.49
C VAL A 913 34.15 -2.58 -2.88
N ASP A 914 35.42 -2.85 -2.59
CA ASP A 914 35.98 -4.21 -2.63
C ASP A 914 36.42 -4.66 -1.22
N ARG A 915 36.85 -5.93 -1.09
CA ARG A 915 37.31 -6.51 0.17
C ARG A 915 38.58 -5.84 0.77
N TYR A 916 39.17 -4.89 0.06
CA TYR A 916 40.37 -4.15 0.46
C TYR A 916 40.08 -2.65 0.68
N THR A 917 38.85 -2.20 0.49
CA THR A 917 38.45 -0.81 0.68
C THR A 917 38.19 -0.60 2.17
N THR A 918 39.11 0.08 2.85
CA THR A 918 39.05 0.32 4.31
C THR A 918 38.81 1.80 4.61
N PRO A 919 38.45 2.16 5.86
CA PRO A 919 38.38 3.55 6.32
C PRO A 919 39.69 4.34 6.12
N LEU A 920 40.83 3.65 5.97
CA LEU A 920 42.12 4.29 5.73
C LEU A 920 42.46 4.44 4.24
N SER A 921 41.75 3.80 3.31
CA SER A 921 42.16 3.78 1.90
C SER A 921 42.14 5.18 1.26
N GLU A 922 43.25 5.60 0.67
CA GLU A 922 43.34 6.81 -0.18
C GLU A 922 43.28 6.44 -1.67
N ALA A 923 43.96 5.36 -2.04
CA ALA A 923 43.87 4.78 -3.39
C ALA A 923 44.40 3.35 -3.41
N ARG A 924 43.86 2.53 -4.31
CA ARG A 924 44.31 1.16 -4.52
C ARG A 924 44.20 0.76 -5.98
N LYS A 925 45.13 -0.07 -6.45
CA LYS A 925 45.04 -0.69 -7.77
C LYS A 925 45.80 -2.03 -7.82
N SER A 926 45.15 -3.05 -8.39
CA SER A 926 45.77 -4.35 -8.66
C SER A 926 46.40 -4.40 -10.05
N PHE A 927 47.50 -5.12 -10.18
CA PHE A 927 48.24 -5.31 -11.43
C PHE A 927 48.76 -6.73 -11.55
N ASN A 928 48.75 -7.28 -12.77
CA ASN A 928 49.50 -8.49 -13.08
C ASN A 928 50.97 -8.14 -13.34
N THR A 929 51.89 -8.93 -12.78
CA THR A 929 53.32 -8.85 -13.06
C THR A 929 53.66 -9.39 -14.45
N SER A 930 54.91 -9.19 -14.88
CA SER A 930 55.41 -9.57 -16.20
C SER A 930 56.57 -10.55 -16.08
N GLY A 931 56.39 -11.74 -16.66
CA GLY A 931 57.37 -12.84 -16.73
C GLY A 931 57.94 -13.33 -15.37
N PRO A 932 58.61 -14.50 -15.36
CA PRO A 932 59.07 -15.13 -14.11
C PRO A 932 60.35 -14.54 -13.50
N ASP A 933 61.12 -13.73 -14.24
CA ASP A 933 62.51 -13.43 -13.90
C ASP A 933 62.78 -11.93 -13.75
N TYR A 934 63.92 -11.58 -13.14
CA TYR A 934 64.31 -10.19 -12.93
C TYR A 934 64.31 -9.36 -14.23
N ALA A 935 64.73 -9.94 -15.36
CA ALA A 935 64.77 -9.27 -16.66
C ALA A 935 63.39 -8.89 -17.20
N SER A 936 62.32 -9.54 -16.75
CA SER A 936 60.95 -9.28 -17.22
C SER A 936 60.21 -8.23 -16.41
N ARG A 937 60.82 -7.62 -15.39
CA ARG A 937 60.19 -6.60 -14.55
C ARG A 937 59.63 -5.42 -15.35
N THR A 938 58.39 -5.04 -15.07
CA THR A 938 57.73 -3.90 -15.73
C THR A 938 57.21 -2.89 -14.74
N VAL A 939 57.08 -1.65 -15.20
CA VAL A 939 56.50 -0.56 -14.43
C VAL A 939 54.98 -0.59 -14.55
N ARG A 940 54.31 -0.60 -13.40
CA ARG A 940 52.87 -0.46 -13.24
C ARG A 940 52.55 0.90 -12.64
N THR A 941 51.51 1.54 -13.16
CA THR A 941 51.19 2.94 -12.81
C THR A 941 49.80 3.04 -12.19
N MET A 942 49.75 3.64 -11.00
CA MET A 942 48.54 4.03 -10.29
C MET A 942 48.48 5.55 -10.19
N ASN A 943 47.38 6.14 -10.67
CA ASN A 943 47.08 7.55 -10.47
C ASN A 943 46.16 7.66 -9.25
N MET A 944 46.37 8.67 -8.41
CA MET A 944 45.56 8.88 -7.22
C MET A 944 45.39 10.36 -6.87
N THR A 945 44.28 10.66 -6.20
CA THR A 945 44.11 11.92 -5.46
C THR A 945 44.26 11.58 -3.99
N ALA A 946 45.12 12.28 -3.26
CA ALA A 946 45.32 12.01 -1.84
C ALA A 946 45.50 13.31 -1.06
N THR A 947 45.16 13.26 0.22
CA THR A 947 45.43 14.37 1.15
C THR A 947 46.92 14.48 1.48
N GLY A 948 47.38 15.69 1.79
CA GLY A 948 48.76 15.92 2.22
C GLY A 948 49.05 15.31 3.60
N GLY A 949 50.33 15.07 3.88
CA GLY A 949 50.80 14.51 5.15
C GLY A 949 51.40 13.11 5.00
N ARG A 950 51.61 12.47 6.14
CA ARG A 950 52.18 11.12 6.22
C ARG A 950 51.09 10.07 5.90
N LYS A 951 51.45 9.08 5.09
CA LYS A 951 50.61 7.99 4.60
C LYS A 951 51.36 6.67 4.69
N LYS A 952 50.67 5.55 4.56
CA LYS A 952 51.26 4.21 4.43
C LYS A 952 51.13 3.72 3.00
N LEU A 953 52.23 3.32 2.37
CA LEU A 953 52.21 2.61 1.11
C LEU A 953 52.28 1.12 1.41
N ARG A 954 51.28 0.36 0.97
CA ARG A 954 51.21 -1.09 1.10
C ARG A 954 51.25 -1.76 -0.27
N ILE A 955 52.00 -2.85 -0.38
CA ILE A 955 52.02 -3.72 -1.55
C ILE A 955 51.66 -5.14 -1.12
N ASN A 956 50.55 -5.66 -1.64
CA ASN A 956 50.00 -6.98 -1.33
C ASN A 956 50.25 -7.97 -2.47
N PHE A 957 50.50 -9.23 -2.14
CA PHE A 957 50.47 -10.33 -3.08
C PHE A 957 49.10 -11.02 -3.03
N GLU A 958 48.35 -10.99 -4.15
CA GLU A 958 46.90 -11.25 -4.17
C GLU A 958 46.50 -12.66 -4.62
N ASN A 959 47.41 -13.44 -5.20
CA ASN A 959 47.07 -14.73 -5.83
C ASN A 959 48.20 -15.75 -5.71
N ASP A 960 48.71 -15.90 -4.50
CA ASP A 960 49.66 -16.95 -4.17
C ASP A 960 49.18 -18.34 -4.64
N GLY A 961 50.13 -19.23 -4.87
CA GLY A 961 49.82 -20.59 -5.27
C GLY A 961 51.04 -21.48 -5.17
N TRP A 962 50.82 -22.67 -4.63
CA TRP A 962 51.81 -23.71 -4.48
C TRP A 962 51.40 -24.94 -5.29
N ASP A 963 52.32 -25.44 -6.12
CA ASP A 963 52.15 -26.72 -6.81
C ASP A 963 53.00 -27.78 -6.12
N GLU A 964 52.33 -28.64 -5.35
CA GLU A 964 52.98 -29.72 -4.58
C GLU A 964 53.73 -30.72 -5.49
N ALA A 965 53.25 -30.95 -6.72
CA ALA A 965 53.84 -31.92 -7.63
C ALA A 965 55.14 -31.42 -8.26
N THR A 966 55.23 -30.11 -8.54
CA THR A 966 56.42 -29.50 -9.15
C THR A 966 57.31 -28.77 -8.15
N GLN A 967 56.88 -28.64 -6.89
CA GLN A 967 57.48 -27.80 -5.85
C GLN A 967 57.72 -26.36 -6.34
N GLN A 968 56.85 -25.88 -7.21
CA GLN A 968 56.88 -24.50 -7.69
C GLN A 968 55.97 -23.65 -6.84
N ASP A 969 56.43 -22.42 -6.63
CA ASP A 969 55.75 -21.41 -5.85
C ASP A 969 55.56 -20.14 -6.66
N ARG A 970 54.37 -19.58 -6.63
CA ARG A 970 54.11 -18.26 -7.22
C ARG A 970 54.48 -17.21 -6.19
N ASN A 971 55.39 -16.31 -6.55
CA ASN A 971 55.91 -15.28 -5.65
C ASN A 971 55.94 -13.93 -6.35
N LEU A 972 55.81 -12.87 -5.56
CA LEU A 972 55.86 -11.49 -6.03
C LEU A 972 57.22 -10.87 -5.67
N TYR A 973 57.81 -10.14 -6.62
CA TYR A 973 59.07 -9.44 -6.41
C TYR A 973 58.98 -7.97 -6.83
N ILE A 974 59.47 -7.07 -5.99
CA ILE A 974 59.33 -5.61 -6.14
C ILE A 974 60.72 -4.99 -6.27
N ASP A 975 61.03 -4.40 -7.42
CA ASP A 975 62.31 -3.72 -7.73
C ASP A 975 62.32 -2.30 -7.15
N SER A 976 61.27 -1.51 -7.37
CA SER A 976 61.23 -0.13 -6.87
C SER A 976 59.84 0.49 -6.88
N VAL A 977 59.65 1.51 -6.06
CA VAL A 977 58.49 2.42 -6.08
C VAL A 977 58.94 3.86 -6.33
N VAL A 978 58.29 4.53 -7.28
CA VAL A 978 58.51 5.95 -7.58
C VAL A 978 57.21 6.73 -7.42
N ILE A 979 57.26 7.80 -6.64
CA ILE A 979 56.13 8.72 -6.41
C ILE A 979 56.37 10.01 -7.19
N LEU A 980 55.40 10.42 -8.00
CA LEU A 980 55.46 11.59 -8.87
C LEU A 980 54.29 12.54 -8.57
N ARG A 981 54.50 13.84 -8.84
CA ARG A 981 53.47 14.87 -8.83
C ARG A 981 53.71 15.91 -9.89
N GLY A 982 52.71 16.16 -10.75
CA GLY A 982 52.86 17.07 -11.89
C GLY A 982 54.04 16.71 -12.80
N GLY A 983 54.42 15.42 -12.85
CA GLY A 983 55.61 14.92 -13.56
C GLY A 983 56.92 14.95 -12.77
N ASN A 984 57.00 15.65 -11.63
CA ASN A 984 58.21 15.73 -10.81
C ASN A 984 58.31 14.56 -9.82
N ARG A 985 59.51 14.00 -9.64
CA ARG A 985 59.78 12.90 -8.70
C ARG A 985 59.86 13.42 -7.26
N ILE A 986 59.01 12.89 -6.41
CA ILE A 986 58.95 13.18 -4.97
C ILE A 986 59.80 12.18 -4.20
N ALA A 987 59.66 10.89 -4.49
CA ALA A 987 60.42 9.82 -3.85
C ALA A 987 60.72 8.70 -4.86
N LYS A 988 61.84 8.02 -4.65
CA LYS A 988 62.16 6.70 -5.21
C LYS A 988 62.70 5.84 -4.07
N ILE A 989 62.13 4.66 -3.91
CA ILE A 989 62.49 3.70 -2.86
C ILE A 989 62.76 2.40 -3.61
N GLU A 990 63.98 1.86 -3.49
CA GLU A 990 64.32 0.56 -4.04
C GLU A 990 63.77 -0.54 -3.13
N GLY A 991 63.48 -1.74 -3.67
CA GLY A 991 62.86 -2.81 -2.90
C GLY A 991 63.73 -3.33 -1.76
N GLU A 992 65.04 -3.41 -2.00
CA GLU A 992 66.06 -3.75 -1.01
C GLU A 992 66.12 -2.77 0.18
N ASP A 993 65.71 -1.51 -0.03
CA ASP A 993 65.71 -0.46 1.00
C ASP A 993 64.39 -0.41 1.80
N PHE A 994 63.43 -1.31 1.55
CA PHE A 994 62.13 -1.31 2.26
C PHE A 994 62.27 -1.43 3.78
N PRO A 995 63.10 -2.35 4.34
CA PRO A 995 63.29 -2.48 5.78
C PRO A 995 63.84 -1.22 6.46
N GLU A 996 64.47 -0.31 5.70
CA GLU A 996 65.04 0.94 6.21
C GLU A 996 64.02 2.09 6.26
N GLN A 997 62.84 1.91 5.66
CA GLN A 997 61.81 2.96 5.63
C GLN A 997 61.13 3.13 6.99
N GLU A 998 60.77 4.37 7.32
CA GLU A 998 60.00 4.67 8.53
C GLU A 998 58.65 3.94 8.49
N GLY A 999 58.25 3.34 9.61
CA GLY A 999 56.97 2.62 9.69
C GLY A 999 56.91 1.31 8.89
N PHE A 1000 58.06 0.75 8.50
CA PHE A 1000 58.17 -0.56 7.85
C PHE A 1000 57.46 -1.66 8.67
N ALA A 1001 56.65 -2.44 7.97
CA ALA A 1001 56.00 -3.65 8.47
C ALA A 1001 55.77 -4.62 7.32
N GLN A 1002 55.69 -5.90 7.63
CA GLN A 1002 55.33 -6.95 6.68
C GLN A 1002 54.37 -7.94 7.31
N ALA A 1003 53.64 -8.69 6.48
CA ALA A 1003 52.84 -9.80 6.97
C ALA A 1003 53.73 -10.90 7.56
N THR A 1004 53.19 -11.58 8.56
CA THR A 1004 53.79 -12.77 9.16
C THR A 1004 52.82 -13.93 9.09
N GLY A 1005 53.27 -15.10 8.67
CA GLY A 1005 52.52 -16.34 8.77
C GLY A 1005 52.78 -17.03 10.11
N VAL A 1006 51.94 -18.01 10.44
CA VAL A 1006 52.13 -18.88 11.60
C VAL A 1006 52.06 -20.32 11.11
N ASP A 1007 53.07 -21.14 11.42
CA ASP A 1007 53.05 -22.55 11.05
C ASP A 1007 52.09 -23.37 11.93
N GLU A 1008 51.86 -24.64 11.57
CA GLU A 1008 51.01 -25.56 12.33
C GLU A 1008 51.49 -25.79 13.78
N GLN A 1009 52.74 -25.42 14.10
CA GLN A 1009 53.33 -25.51 15.43
C GLN A 1009 53.24 -24.19 16.21
N GLY A 1010 52.62 -23.16 15.65
CA GLY A 1010 52.46 -21.85 16.27
C GLY A 1010 53.67 -20.92 16.13
N ASN A 1011 54.67 -21.26 15.32
CA ASN A 1011 55.82 -20.39 15.09
C ASN A 1011 55.51 -19.35 14.02
N THR A 1012 55.82 -18.09 14.33
CA THR A 1012 55.69 -16.99 13.38
C THR A 1012 56.85 -16.99 12.38
N TRP A 1013 56.54 -16.86 11.09
CA TRP A 1013 57.51 -16.66 10.00
C TRP A 1013 57.17 -15.39 9.21
N GLU A 1014 58.19 -14.73 8.65
CA GLU A 1014 58.03 -13.50 7.88
C GLU A 1014 57.71 -13.80 6.42
N THR A 1015 56.70 -13.13 5.86
CA THR A 1015 56.24 -13.37 4.48
C THR A 1015 57.01 -12.59 3.42
N GLY A 1016 58.15 -11.99 3.77
CA GLY A 1016 58.99 -11.27 2.84
C GLY A 1016 60.45 -11.21 3.27
N ASP A 1017 61.34 -11.06 2.29
CA ASP A 1017 62.78 -10.97 2.49
C ASP A 1017 63.45 -10.26 1.31
N ILE A 1018 64.69 -9.82 1.47
CA ILE A 1018 65.50 -9.20 0.41
C ILE A 1018 65.79 -10.24 -0.67
N ARG A 1019 65.37 -9.94 -1.90
CA ARG A 1019 65.59 -10.79 -3.06
C ARG A 1019 66.98 -10.57 -3.63
N HIS A 1020 67.71 -11.67 -3.75
CA HIS A 1020 69.00 -11.71 -4.42
C HIS A 1020 68.86 -12.36 -5.80
N GLU A 1021 69.45 -11.75 -6.83
CA GLU A 1021 69.51 -12.30 -8.19
C GLU A 1021 70.92 -12.12 -8.77
N PRO A 1022 71.37 -13.01 -9.67
CA PRO A 1022 72.61 -12.83 -10.39
C PRO A 1022 72.45 -11.72 -11.46
N VAL A 1023 73.13 -10.60 -11.26
CA VAL A 1023 73.21 -9.48 -12.20
C VAL A 1023 74.67 -9.36 -12.64
N ASP A 1024 74.95 -9.51 -13.94
CA ASP A 1024 76.31 -9.50 -14.50
C ASP A 1024 77.28 -10.49 -13.81
N ASP A 1025 76.80 -11.72 -13.54
CA ASP A 1025 77.52 -12.81 -12.87
C ASP A 1025 77.88 -12.57 -11.38
N GLU A 1026 77.37 -11.49 -10.76
CA GLU A 1026 77.48 -11.23 -9.32
C GLU A 1026 76.09 -11.30 -8.64
N CYS A 1027 76.04 -11.92 -7.45
CA CYS A 1027 74.81 -11.98 -6.66
C CYS A 1027 74.58 -10.61 -6.01
N GLN A 1028 73.52 -9.91 -6.43
CA GLN A 1028 73.17 -8.58 -5.93
C GLN A 1028 71.78 -8.61 -5.28
N GLU A 1029 71.59 -7.74 -4.29
CA GLU A 1029 70.26 -7.40 -3.79
C GLU A 1029 69.54 -6.61 -4.89
N VAL A 1030 68.37 -7.08 -5.32
CA VAL A 1030 67.67 -6.54 -6.50
C VAL A 1030 66.22 -6.13 -6.24
N GLY A 1031 65.75 -6.31 -5.01
CA GLY A 1031 64.40 -5.94 -4.61
C GLY A 1031 63.88 -6.68 -3.38
N TRP A 1032 62.58 -6.57 -3.14
CA TRP A 1032 61.86 -7.23 -2.05
C TRP A 1032 61.02 -8.40 -2.57
N ALA A 1033 61.14 -9.57 -1.96
CA ALA A 1033 60.27 -10.72 -2.22
C ALA A 1033 59.07 -10.71 -1.26
N VAL A 1034 57.89 -11.08 -1.76
CA VAL A 1034 56.69 -11.35 -0.97
C VAL A 1034 56.21 -12.76 -1.29
N TYR A 1035 56.17 -13.60 -0.26
CA TYR A 1035 55.77 -15.01 -0.27
C TYR A 1035 54.36 -15.16 0.33
N GLY A 1036 53.62 -16.20 -0.06
CA GLY A 1036 52.26 -16.40 0.45
C GLY A 1036 51.30 -15.27 0.05
N THR A 1037 50.07 -15.24 0.56
CA THR A 1037 49.20 -14.05 0.44
C THR A 1037 49.63 -12.89 1.36
N GLY A 1038 50.94 -12.58 1.39
CA GLY A 1038 51.58 -11.60 2.26
C GLY A 1038 51.53 -10.16 1.74
N TRP A 1039 52.10 -9.24 2.52
CA TRP A 1039 52.19 -7.82 2.17
C TRP A 1039 53.42 -7.16 2.80
N VAL A 1040 53.85 -6.05 2.21
CA VAL A 1040 54.86 -5.13 2.76
C VAL A 1040 54.29 -3.71 2.83
N GLU A 1041 54.60 -2.97 3.87
CA GLU A 1041 54.09 -1.62 4.11
C GLU A 1041 55.15 -0.72 4.75
N PHE A 1042 55.14 0.58 4.42
CA PHE A 1042 55.99 1.59 5.05
C PHE A 1042 55.40 2.99 4.87
N ASP A 1043 55.89 3.96 5.63
CA ASP A 1043 55.40 5.33 5.60
C ASP A 1043 55.95 6.11 4.39
N ILE A 1044 55.11 6.93 3.78
CA ILE A 1044 55.45 7.89 2.73
C ILE A 1044 54.92 9.28 3.12
N VAL A 1045 55.56 10.35 2.64
CA VAL A 1045 55.15 11.73 2.92
C VAL A 1045 54.69 12.42 1.64
N LEU A 1046 53.41 12.80 1.59
CA LEU A 1046 52.82 13.56 0.49
C LEU A 1046 52.82 15.05 0.84
N PRO A 1047 53.53 15.94 0.11
CA PRO A 1047 53.77 17.32 0.54
C PRO A 1047 52.53 18.18 0.77
N GLN A 1048 51.47 18.00 -0.04
CA GLN A 1048 50.18 18.67 0.12
C GLN A 1048 49.09 17.90 -0.62
N SER A 1049 47.81 18.20 -0.38
CA SER A 1049 46.71 17.52 -1.07
C SER A 1049 46.77 17.72 -2.61
N GLY A 1050 46.42 16.70 -3.39
CA GLY A 1050 46.33 16.79 -4.85
C GLY A 1050 46.55 15.47 -5.59
N GLN A 1051 46.85 15.56 -6.89
CA GLN A 1051 47.08 14.42 -7.78
C GLN A 1051 48.51 13.89 -7.69
N TYR A 1052 48.65 12.58 -7.57
CA TYR A 1052 49.92 11.85 -7.50
C TYR A 1052 49.92 10.66 -8.46
N VAL A 1053 51.11 10.23 -8.88
CA VAL A 1053 51.31 9.03 -9.68
C VAL A 1053 52.32 8.14 -8.97
N ILE A 1054 51.91 6.92 -8.66
CA ILE A 1054 52.77 5.87 -8.11
C ILE A 1054 53.14 4.92 -9.23
N LYS A 1055 54.44 4.69 -9.40
CA LYS A 1055 55.00 3.73 -10.34
C LYS A 1055 55.71 2.64 -9.56
N THR A 1056 55.18 1.42 -9.63
CA THR A 1056 55.78 0.25 -8.99
C THR A 1056 56.38 -0.64 -10.06
N LYS A 1057 57.67 -0.96 -9.95
CA LYS A 1057 58.38 -1.84 -10.86
C LYS A 1057 58.50 -3.21 -10.19
N ALA A 1058 57.95 -4.24 -10.83
CA ALA A 1058 57.81 -5.57 -10.22
C ALA A 1058 57.82 -6.70 -11.26
N TRP A 1059 58.11 -7.91 -10.82
CA TRP A 1059 57.97 -9.18 -11.56
C TRP A 1059 57.43 -10.27 -10.61
N GLY A 1060 57.19 -11.48 -11.11
CA GLY A 1060 56.74 -12.56 -10.23
C GLY A 1060 56.87 -13.92 -10.88
N SER A 1061 57.20 -14.94 -10.09
CA SER A 1061 57.35 -16.31 -10.58
C SER A 1061 56.01 -16.85 -11.10
N ARG A 1062 56.06 -17.94 -11.87
CA ARG A 1062 54.87 -18.59 -12.42
C ARG A 1062 54.87 -20.07 -12.06
N LEU A 1063 53.70 -20.59 -11.75
CA LEU A 1063 53.45 -22.03 -11.73
C LEU A 1063 53.25 -22.55 -13.16
N ALA A 1064 53.14 -23.87 -13.29
CA ALA A 1064 52.78 -24.54 -14.53
C ALA A 1064 51.42 -24.09 -15.12
N ASP A 1065 50.53 -23.48 -14.31
CA ASP A 1065 49.26 -22.91 -14.75
C ASP A 1065 49.39 -21.63 -15.58
N ASN A 1066 50.60 -21.06 -15.65
CA ASN A 1066 50.94 -19.85 -16.39
C ASN A 1066 50.15 -18.59 -15.96
N VAL A 1067 49.53 -18.60 -14.77
CA VAL A 1067 48.87 -17.44 -14.19
C VAL A 1067 49.95 -16.53 -13.57
N PRO A 1068 50.00 -15.22 -13.92
CA PRO A 1068 50.99 -14.30 -13.38
C PRO A 1068 50.72 -13.96 -11.91
N ALA A 1069 51.79 -13.67 -11.15
CA ALA A 1069 51.65 -13.06 -9.83
C ALA A 1069 50.93 -11.71 -9.94
N ARG A 1070 50.01 -11.46 -9.01
CA ARG A 1070 49.11 -10.32 -8.99
C ARG A 1070 49.41 -9.48 -7.75
N MET A 1071 49.71 -8.20 -7.98
CA MET A 1071 50.16 -7.25 -6.99
C MET A 1071 49.08 -6.18 -6.76
N GLY A 1072 48.66 -6.00 -5.51
CA GLY A 1072 47.86 -4.85 -5.08
C GLY A 1072 48.78 -3.75 -4.58
N VAL A 1073 48.66 -2.52 -5.11
CA VAL A 1073 49.36 -1.34 -4.57
C VAL A 1073 48.32 -0.43 -3.94
N ALA A 1074 48.47 -0.12 -2.66
CA ALA A 1074 47.54 0.70 -1.89
C ALA A 1074 48.28 1.83 -1.17
N VAL A 1075 47.66 3.01 -1.12
CA VAL A 1075 48.05 4.10 -0.22
C VAL A 1075 46.95 4.28 0.80
N ASN A 1076 47.33 4.25 2.06
CA ASN A 1076 46.44 4.35 3.20
C ASN A 1076 46.80 5.60 4.04
N GLY A 1077 45.80 6.21 4.66
CA GLY A 1077 45.98 7.13 5.75
C GLY A 1077 46.58 6.44 6.98
N ILE A 1078 46.95 7.24 7.97
CA ILE A 1078 47.47 6.75 9.26
C ILE A 1078 46.40 6.85 10.35
N ASP A 1079 45.40 7.71 10.13
CA ASP A 1079 44.31 7.97 11.05
C ASP A 1079 42.98 7.93 10.27
N THR A 1080 41.98 7.30 10.86
CA THR A 1080 40.62 7.17 10.32
C THR A 1080 39.84 8.48 10.40
N ALA A 1081 40.30 9.49 11.14
CA ALA A 1081 39.70 10.82 11.20
C ALA A 1081 39.89 11.67 9.93
N ALA A 1082 40.71 11.23 8.97
CA ALA A 1082 41.21 12.08 7.88
C ALA A 1082 40.29 12.27 6.66
N GLY A 1083 39.04 11.76 6.66
CA GLY A 1083 38.12 11.89 5.51
C GLY A 1083 38.70 11.34 4.21
N THR A 1084 39.15 10.08 4.25
CA THR A 1084 39.84 9.40 3.15
C THR A 1084 38.90 9.06 2.00
N ALA A 1085 39.44 8.78 0.81
CA ALA A 1085 38.64 8.34 -0.34
C ALA A 1085 37.85 7.05 -0.03
N GLY A 1086 38.45 6.13 0.72
CA GLY A 1086 37.82 4.90 1.18
C GLY A 1086 36.65 5.16 2.12
N SER A 1087 36.79 6.10 3.06
CA SER A 1087 35.67 6.47 3.94
C SER A 1087 34.49 7.04 3.14
N GLU A 1088 34.74 7.84 2.10
CA GLU A 1088 33.69 8.36 1.22
C GLU A 1088 33.05 7.26 0.37
N MET A 1089 33.83 6.30 -0.14
CA MET A 1089 33.31 5.14 -0.88
C MET A 1089 32.44 4.25 0.01
N ILE A 1090 32.85 4.01 1.25
CA ILE A 1090 32.07 3.25 2.24
C ILE A 1090 30.77 3.99 2.55
N LYS A 1091 30.79 5.31 2.73
CA LYS A 1091 29.56 6.10 2.96
C LYS A 1091 28.60 6.05 1.76
N ARG A 1092 29.11 6.09 0.53
CA ARG A 1092 28.29 5.87 -0.69
C ARG A 1092 27.72 4.45 -0.75
N GLN A 1093 28.51 3.45 -0.37
CA GLN A 1093 28.03 2.07 -0.29
C GLN A 1093 26.90 1.91 0.73
N ILE A 1094 27.03 2.55 1.90
CA ILE A 1094 25.97 2.59 2.93
C ILE A 1094 24.73 3.31 2.40
N GLN A 1095 24.90 4.44 1.70
CA GLN A 1095 23.80 5.15 1.04
C GLN A 1095 23.04 4.26 0.06
N LEU A 1096 23.74 3.46 -0.75
CA LEU A 1096 23.11 2.48 -1.65
C LEU A 1096 22.33 1.41 -0.88
N LEU A 1097 22.89 0.91 0.23
CA LEU A 1097 22.20 -0.06 1.09
C LEU A 1097 20.94 0.53 1.73
N TYR A 1098 20.94 1.79 2.16
CA TYR A 1098 19.73 2.47 2.64
C TYR A 1098 18.63 2.47 1.59
N HIS A 1099 18.97 2.86 0.35
CA HIS A 1099 18.00 2.86 -0.75
C HIS A 1099 17.50 1.44 -1.10
N GLN A 1100 18.39 0.47 -1.21
CA GLN A 1100 18.03 -0.90 -1.60
C GLN A 1100 17.25 -1.62 -0.49
N MET A 1101 17.74 -1.57 0.75
CA MET A 1101 17.20 -2.33 1.89
C MET A 1101 15.96 -1.65 2.50
N LEU A 1102 16.04 -0.33 2.73
CA LEU A 1102 15.06 0.43 3.51
C LEU A 1102 14.17 1.33 2.63
N GLY A 1103 14.66 1.73 1.45
CA GLY A 1103 13.90 2.57 0.52
C GLY A 1103 14.14 4.06 0.67
N ASP A 1104 15.07 4.46 1.52
CA ASP A 1104 15.36 5.86 1.81
C ASP A 1104 16.48 6.41 0.92
N GLU A 1105 16.24 7.60 0.38
CA GLU A 1105 17.24 8.38 -0.36
C GLU A 1105 17.86 9.43 0.56
N LEU A 1106 18.93 9.07 1.25
CA LEU A 1106 19.66 9.96 2.17
C LEU A 1106 20.93 10.52 1.53
N PRO A 1107 21.33 11.77 1.81
CA PRO A 1107 22.64 12.28 1.37
C PRO A 1107 23.79 11.61 2.14
N THR A 1108 24.98 11.51 1.55
CA THR A 1108 26.14 10.82 2.16
C THR A 1108 26.65 11.44 3.47
N ASN A 1109 26.25 12.68 3.78
CA ASN A 1109 26.56 13.38 5.01
C ASN A 1109 25.41 13.34 6.04
N HIS A 1110 24.38 12.53 5.81
CA HIS A 1110 23.27 12.35 6.74
C HIS A 1110 23.75 11.67 8.03
N ALA A 1111 23.13 12.02 9.17
CA ALA A 1111 23.51 11.48 10.48
C ALA A 1111 23.38 9.95 10.55
N GLU A 1112 22.35 9.39 9.93
CA GLU A 1112 22.14 7.92 9.86
C GLU A 1112 23.22 7.21 9.02
N ILE A 1113 23.70 7.83 7.94
CA ILE A 1113 24.82 7.30 7.14
C ILE A 1113 26.10 7.32 7.98
N GLU A 1114 26.32 8.40 8.73
CA GLU A 1114 27.46 8.51 9.63
C GLU A 1114 27.39 7.46 10.75
N ALA A 1115 26.22 7.23 11.35
CA ALA A 1115 26.05 6.24 12.41
C ALA A 1115 26.39 4.81 11.94
N VAL A 1116 25.93 4.41 10.75
CA VAL A 1116 26.26 3.10 10.17
C VAL A 1116 27.73 3.02 9.77
N TYR A 1117 28.33 4.13 9.31
CA TYR A 1117 29.77 4.19 9.06
C TYR A 1117 30.57 3.99 10.35
N GLN A 1118 30.15 4.58 11.47
CA GLN A 1118 30.79 4.37 12.77
C GLN A 1118 30.64 2.92 13.25
N LEU A 1119 29.47 2.30 13.09
CA LEU A 1119 29.28 0.86 13.37
C LEU A 1119 30.28 0.01 12.59
N LEU A 1120 30.41 0.25 11.27
CA LEU A 1120 31.38 -0.46 10.44
C LEU A 1120 32.82 -0.23 10.89
N LEU A 1121 33.16 1.02 11.24
CA LEU A 1121 34.50 1.39 11.71
C LEU A 1121 34.86 0.68 13.02
N GLU A 1122 33.94 0.66 13.98
CA GLU A 1122 34.12 -0.02 15.27
C GLU A 1122 34.34 -1.52 15.07
N ARG A 1123 33.45 -2.18 14.31
CA ARG A 1123 33.56 -3.62 14.02
C ARG A 1123 34.85 -3.97 13.28
N TRP A 1124 35.26 -3.12 12.33
CA TRP A 1124 36.52 -3.28 11.61
C TRP A 1124 37.74 -3.15 12.53
N GLN A 1125 37.74 -2.19 13.45
CA GLN A 1125 38.82 -2.00 14.41
C GLN A 1125 38.91 -3.17 15.40
N GLU A 1126 37.77 -3.67 15.89
CA GLU A 1126 37.70 -4.82 16.79
C GLU A 1126 38.25 -6.08 16.13
N ARG A 1127 37.79 -6.41 14.91
CA ARG A 1127 38.22 -7.62 14.19
C ARG A 1127 39.73 -7.65 13.93
N ARG A 1128 40.35 -6.48 13.71
CA ARG A 1128 41.82 -6.38 13.52
C ARG A 1128 42.64 -6.76 14.75
N LEU A 1129 42.05 -6.74 15.93
CA LEU A 1129 42.71 -7.12 17.19
C LEU A 1129 42.58 -8.62 17.50
N GLU A 1130 41.70 -9.34 16.80
CA GLU A 1130 41.48 -10.76 17.00
C GLU A 1130 42.57 -11.62 16.32
N ALA A 1131 42.83 -12.81 16.88
CA ALA A 1131 43.67 -13.81 16.23
C ALA A 1131 42.91 -14.48 15.07
N ASN A 1132 43.63 -14.92 14.03
CA ASN A 1132 43.05 -15.59 12.85
C ASN A 1132 41.96 -14.77 12.12
N ASN A 1133 42.15 -13.45 12.05
CA ASN A 1133 41.17 -12.49 11.53
C ASN A 1133 41.17 -12.30 10.00
N THR A 1134 41.88 -13.14 9.24
CA THR A 1134 41.92 -13.06 7.77
C THR A 1134 40.75 -13.76 7.09
N GLY A 1135 39.92 -14.46 7.86
CA GLY A 1135 38.65 -15.04 7.43
C GLY A 1135 37.45 -14.14 7.77
N ALA A 1136 36.42 -14.17 6.92
CA ALA A 1136 35.17 -13.43 7.12
C ALA A 1136 34.34 -13.94 8.31
N TRP A 1137 34.61 -15.15 8.79
CA TRP A 1137 34.09 -15.74 10.04
C TRP A 1137 35.15 -16.64 10.68
N THR A 1138 35.02 -16.93 11.97
CA THR A 1138 35.92 -17.83 12.73
C THR A 1138 35.18 -19.04 13.28
N TRP A 1139 35.42 -20.23 12.72
CA TRP A 1139 34.84 -21.48 13.24
C TRP A 1139 35.64 -22.01 14.45
N PRO A 1140 34.99 -22.57 15.49
CA PRO A 1140 33.54 -22.84 15.63
C PRO A 1140 32.72 -21.71 16.25
N GLU A 1141 33.31 -20.59 16.63
CA GLU A 1141 32.63 -19.50 17.35
C GLU A 1141 31.60 -18.76 16.48
N GLU A 1142 31.85 -18.70 15.17
CA GLU A 1142 31.01 -18.10 14.14
C GLU A 1142 30.80 -19.12 13.00
N ASP A 1143 29.58 -19.16 12.46
CA ASP A 1143 29.23 -20.04 11.34
C ASP A 1143 28.51 -19.27 10.23
N CYS A 1144 28.72 -19.68 8.99
CA CYS A 1144 28.15 -19.06 7.80
C CYS A 1144 27.36 -20.11 7.02
N SER A 1145 26.03 -20.07 7.14
CA SER A 1145 25.14 -21.03 6.48
C SER A 1145 24.84 -20.59 5.04
N PHE A 1146 25.32 -21.35 4.05
CA PHE A 1146 25.07 -21.06 2.64
C PHE A 1146 23.81 -21.79 2.13
N PRO A 1147 22.91 -21.11 1.40
CA PRO A 1147 21.66 -21.70 0.91
C PRO A 1147 21.83 -22.57 -0.35
N ARG A 1148 23.07 -22.77 -0.80
CA ARG A 1148 23.42 -23.68 -1.90
C ARG A 1148 24.77 -24.33 -1.64
N GLU A 1149 25.01 -25.44 -2.33
CA GLU A 1149 26.35 -26.01 -2.39
C GLU A 1149 27.31 -25.06 -3.13
N LEU A 1150 28.48 -24.85 -2.54
CA LEU A 1150 29.59 -24.13 -3.16
C LEU A 1150 30.51 -25.15 -3.84
N SER A 1151 31.00 -24.80 -5.03
CA SER A 1151 32.04 -25.56 -5.71
C SER A 1151 33.37 -25.52 -4.95
N GLU A 1152 34.25 -26.49 -5.20
CA GLU A 1152 35.58 -26.54 -4.57
C GLU A 1152 36.40 -25.25 -4.82
N LEU A 1153 36.28 -24.66 -6.00
CA LEU A 1153 36.92 -23.38 -6.35
C LEU A 1153 36.33 -22.19 -5.57
N GLU A 1154 35.02 -22.20 -5.34
CA GLU A 1154 34.38 -21.19 -4.49
C GLU A 1154 34.84 -21.35 -3.05
N TRP A 1155 34.92 -22.58 -2.53
CA TRP A 1155 35.44 -22.86 -1.19
C TRP A 1155 36.87 -22.35 -0.95
N GLN A 1156 37.72 -22.34 -1.99
CA GLN A 1156 39.08 -21.79 -1.88
C GLN A 1156 39.11 -20.26 -1.71
N ASN A 1157 38.06 -19.55 -2.10
CA ASN A 1157 38.02 -18.09 -2.13
C ASN A 1157 36.94 -17.47 -1.23
N VAL A 1158 35.98 -18.29 -0.78
CA VAL A 1158 34.86 -17.90 0.08
C VAL A 1158 35.41 -17.54 1.45
N GLY A 1159 34.99 -16.38 1.95
CA GLY A 1159 35.43 -15.89 3.25
C GLY A 1159 36.86 -15.36 3.31
N ASN A 1160 37.63 -15.29 2.21
CA ASN A 1160 38.94 -14.63 2.21
C ASN A 1160 38.76 -13.10 2.43
N ASP A 1161 39.10 -12.64 3.64
CA ASP A 1161 38.86 -11.28 4.15
C ASP A 1161 40.15 -10.63 4.70
N PRO A 1162 41.11 -10.31 3.81
CA PRO A 1162 42.47 -9.94 4.21
C PRO A 1162 42.57 -8.61 4.96
N GLU A 1163 41.58 -7.73 4.81
CA GLU A 1163 41.50 -6.44 5.49
C GLU A 1163 40.29 -6.36 6.44
N GLN A 1164 39.70 -7.51 6.83
CA GLN A 1164 38.62 -7.62 7.84
C GLN A 1164 37.31 -6.88 7.45
N MET A 1165 37.14 -6.56 6.17
CA MET A 1165 36.01 -5.75 5.69
C MET A 1165 34.76 -6.58 5.45
N ILE A 1166 34.87 -7.83 4.98
CA ILE A 1166 33.72 -8.70 4.74
C ILE A 1166 33.02 -9.03 6.07
N ASN A 1167 33.78 -9.32 7.13
CA ASN A 1167 33.22 -9.52 8.48
C ASN A 1167 32.54 -8.24 9.00
N SER A 1168 33.14 -7.08 8.79
CA SER A 1168 32.56 -5.79 9.19
C SER A 1168 31.24 -5.50 8.46
N TRP A 1169 31.19 -5.78 7.15
CA TRP A 1169 29.97 -5.67 6.35
C TRP A 1169 28.89 -6.67 6.76
N ASN A 1170 29.25 -7.85 7.29
CA ASN A 1170 28.29 -8.78 7.88
C ASN A 1170 27.52 -8.14 9.04
N SER A 1171 28.20 -7.45 9.96
CA SER A 1171 27.53 -6.70 11.05
C SER A 1171 26.63 -5.58 10.54
N VAL A 1172 27.04 -4.86 9.48
CA VAL A 1172 26.20 -3.82 8.85
C VAL A 1172 24.97 -4.43 8.17
N MET A 1173 25.13 -5.57 7.48
CA MET A 1173 24.01 -6.27 6.86
C MET A 1173 23.01 -6.76 7.91
N TYR A 1174 23.49 -7.29 9.04
CA TYR A 1174 22.65 -7.65 10.17
C TYR A 1174 21.83 -6.44 10.68
N TYR A 1175 22.45 -5.26 10.82
CA TYR A 1175 21.74 -4.02 11.17
C TYR A 1175 20.61 -3.72 10.18
N PHE A 1176 20.87 -3.78 8.86
CA PHE A 1176 19.82 -3.52 7.87
C PHE A 1176 18.69 -4.54 7.92
N LEU A 1177 18.98 -5.84 8.09
CA LEU A 1177 17.97 -6.89 8.15
C LEU A 1177 17.11 -6.84 9.43
N THR A 1178 17.61 -6.22 10.50
CA THR A 1178 16.88 -5.99 11.75
C THR A 1178 16.25 -4.60 11.85
N HIS A 1179 16.49 -3.73 10.87
CA HIS A 1179 15.99 -2.37 10.88
C HIS A 1179 14.45 -2.31 10.80
N PHE A 1180 13.85 -1.30 11.42
CA PHE A 1180 12.40 -1.11 11.42
C PHE A 1180 11.83 -1.07 10.00
N ASP A 1181 12.38 -0.22 9.12
CA ASP A 1181 11.93 -0.07 7.72
C ASP A 1181 12.28 -1.25 6.79
N TYR A 1182 13.08 -2.21 7.27
CA TYR A 1182 13.22 -3.48 6.56
C TYR A 1182 11.97 -4.35 6.78
N LEU A 1183 11.48 -4.35 8.03
CA LEU A 1183 10.37 -5.19 8.49
C LEU A 1183 8.99 -4.54 8.26
N HIS A 1184 8.95 -3.22 8.01
CA HIS A 1184 7.72 -2.46 7.84
C HIS A 1184 7.71 -1.71 6.51
N GLU A 1185 6.51 -1.39 6.01
CA GLU A 1185 6.27 -0.53 4.85
C GLU A 1185 5.21 0.53 5.14
#